data_AF-A0A199V8V9-F1
#
_entry.id   AF-A0A199V8V9-F1
#
_cell.length_a   1.000
_cell.length_b   1.000
_cell.length_c   1.000
_cell.angle_alpha   90.00
_cell.angle_beta   90.00
_cell.angle_gamma   90.00
#
_symmetry.space_group_name_H-M   'P 1'
#
loop_
_entity.id
_entity.type
_entity.pdbx_description
1 polymer ?
#
loop_
_entity_poly.entity_id
_entity_poly.type
_entity_poly.pdbx_seq_one_letter_code
_entity_poly.pdbx_strand_id
1 'polypeptide(L)'
;MAVAEGGSRRLVVEVCNARNLMPKDGQGTASAYAIVDFDGQRRRTKTKLRDLNPQWDEKFEFLVHDPESMTGETLELNVYNDKRTGKRNTFLGKVKISGSSFAKAGSEVLIYYPLEKRSVFSQIKGEVALKVWYVDDPPATTASSEGGSGSEAKPEKAAAEGSEKATTAAEGEKKEKGEKKTEEAKTEEKKSSPAKEEKKNKSPEKPKAEESPASDAAAAEKSKPKEEEEKQKATNAAASPAKETQPAGFSGDLEIRPSAAVADRTTTGGGGGSYDLVDRVPYLFVRLLKAKRSGADAEKRPAHAKIAIGSHSVRTRPAKGGDWHQVFAFHKASLNSTALEVSVYEETPQPPPSSEGDKPAAAAAAAADTSLGSVSFDLQEIPKRVAPDSPLAPQWYTLDGPDEAAACDVMLAVWIGTQADEAFQEAWQSDSGGLVVHTRSKAYLSPKLWYLRLTVIQTQDLRLPPLPDSKARPAGSVGPELHIKAQLGGQVFKTNRVAPGASTNPSWNEDLLFVAAEPFDPYLTISVEDASSSSSAAGAPAVVGQARVPLSTVHRRLDDRAEPPSRWLNLAGGDEARPYAGRVHVRVCLEGGYHVLDEAAHVASDVRAASKQLSKPPVGLLEVGVRGAANLVPMKLAKDGSGGSTDAYVVLKYGPKWARTRTILDQFNPRWNEQYAWDVFDPCTVLTIGVFDNVRFKQAEPGTKDARIGKVRIRLSTLDTNRVYANTYPLTAVHPSGVKKMGEIELAIRFSCPSWLNLLQAYTTPLLPRMHYVRPLGPAQQDVLRHTAMRAVSARLARSEPPLGPEVVQYLLDTDAHVWSMRRSKANWFRVVGSLSGLANVARWAHGVRTWAHPPTTVLVHALLVAVILCPHMILPTLSLYLFLVVVWRYRARPREPAGMDPKLSHTDGVAPDELDEEFDGFPSSRAADVVRMRYDRLRALAGRAQTLLGDVAAQGERVAALMSWRDPRATGIFAVLCLLASLVFYVVPFKLLVLVMGFYYLRHPRFRDDMPSASFNFFRRLPSLSDRIL
;
A
#
# COMPACT_ATOMS: atom_id res chain seq x y z
N MET A 1 -7.48 -39.97 30.31
CA MET A 1 -7.33 -41.09 29.34
C MET A 1 -5.87 -41.53 29.35
N ALA A 2 -5.60 -42.76 28.92
CA ALA A 2 -4.34 -43.45 29.19
C ALA A 2 -3.11 -42.75 28.58
N VAL A 3 -1.98 -42.83 29.29
CA VAL A 3 -0.65 -42.65 28.69
C VAL A 3 -0.41 -43.87 27.82
N ALA A 4 -0.34 -43.69 26.51
CA ALA A 4 0.07 -44.76 25.60
C ALA A 4 1.60 -44.93 25.67
N GLU A 5 2.06 -46.16 25.80
CA GLU A 5 3.48 -46.51 25.77
C GLU A 5 4.03 -46.33 24.35
N GLY A 6 4.59 -45.15 24.08
CA GLY A 6 5.18 -44.82 22.79
C GLY A 6 6.53 -45.51 22.60
N GLY A 7 6.59 -46.52 21.72
CA GLY A 7 7.84 -47.06 21.22
C GLY A 7 8.63 -46.01 20.44
N SER A 8 9.96 -45.98 20.61
CA SER A 8 10.84 -45.04 19.90
C SER A 8 10.85 -45.36 18.40
N ARG A 9 10.37 -44.43 17.57
CA ARG A 9 10.47 -44.54 16.11
C ARG A 9 11.68 -43.76 15.59
N ARG A 10 12.47 -44.41 14.74
CA ARG A 10 13.60 -43.79 14.03
C ARG A 10 13.35 -43.78 12.53
N LEU A 11 13.54 -42.62 11.90
CA LEU A 11 13.54 -42.46 10.44
C LEU A 11 14.97 -42.59 9.93
N VAL A 12 15.18 -43.45 8.94
CA VAL A 12 16.46 -43.63 8.24
C VAL A 12 16.34 -43.12 6.82
N VAL A 13 17.27 -42.24 6.43
CA VAL A 13 17.36 -41.64 5.10
C VAL A 13 18.73 -41.97 4.50
N GLU A 14 18.75 -42.74 3.42
CA GLU A 14 19.96 -42.99 2.64
C GLU A 14 19.98 -42.07 1.41
N VAL A 15 20.97 -41.18 1.37
CA VAL A 15 21.24 -40.31 0.23
C VAL A 15 22.23 -41.02 -0.67
N CYS A 16 21.72 -41.77 -1.66
CA CYS A 16 22.55 -42.57 -2.56
C CYS A 16 23.34 -41.67 -3.52
N ASN A 17 22.68 -41.10 -4.53
CA ASN A 17 23.36 -40.35 -5.59
C ASN A 17 22.46 -39.28 -6.22
N ALA A 18 23.05 -38.31 -6.93
CA ALA A 18 22.32 -37.47 -7.88
C ALA A 18 22.76 -37.76 -9.32
N ARG A 19 21.98 -37.30 -10.30
CA ARG A 19 22.25 -37.44 -11.72
C ARG A 19 21.94 -36.14 -12.47
N ASN A 20 22.70 -35.86 -13.52
CA ASN A 20 22.44 -34.80 -14.49
C ASN A 20 22.31 -33.40 -13.86
N LEU A 21 23.08 -33.14 -12.79
CA LEU A 21 23.09 -31.86 -12.08
C LEU A 21 23.50 -30.72 -13.01
N MET A 22 23.00 -29.51 -12.75
CA MET A 22 23.42 -28.34 -13.50
C MET A 22 24.85 -27.89 -13.09
N PRO A 23 25.78 -27.69 -14.05
CA PRO A 23 27.11 -27.18 -13.75
C PRO A 23 27.06 -25.74 -13.24
N LYS A 24 27.65 -25.47 -12.07
CA LYS A 24 27.68 -24.14 -11.42
C LYS A 24 29.06 -23.69 -10.92
N ASP A 25 30.12 -24.47 -11.18
CA ASP A 25 31.52 -24.11 -10.88
C ASP A 25 32.17 -23.21 -11.94
N GLY A 26 31.47 -22.90 -13.05
CA GLY A 26 32.03 -22.13 -14.17
C GLY A 26 33.02 -22.89 -15.05
N GLN A 27 33.37 -24.12 -14.65
CA GLN A 27 34.28 -25.05 -15.34
C GLN A 27 33.54 -26.30 -15.85
N GLY A 28 32.27 -26.14 -16.27
CA GLY A 28 31.43 -27.23 -16.77
C GLY A 28 31.04 -28.31 -15.76
N THR A 29 31.33 -28.12 -14.46
CA THR A 29 31.14 -29.10 -13.38
C THR A 29 30.39 -28.51 -12.18
N ALA A 30 30.09 -29.34 -11.18
CA ALA A 30 29.57 -28.93 -9.88
C ALA A 30 30.24 -29.75 -8.76
N SER A 31 30.51 -29.15 -7.62
CA SER A 31 31.09 -29.75 -6.43
C SER A 31 29.98 -29.94 -5.40
N ALA A 32 29.20 -31.00 -5.56
CA ALA A 32 27.88 -31.14 -4.95
C ALA A 32 27.91 -31.80 -3.55
N TYR A 33 27.03 -31.32 -2.67
CA TYR A 33 26.66 -31.97 -1.42
C TYR A 33 25.17 -31.80 -1.15
N ALA A 34 24.58 -32.72 -0.39
CA ALA A 34 23.19 -32.68 0.03
C ALA A 34 23.09 -32.27 1.51
N ILE A 35 21.98 -31.62 1.84
CA ILE A 35 21.54 -31.33 3.20
C ILE A 35 20.16 -31.96 3.35
N VAL A 36 19.98 -32.77 4.40
CA VAL A 36 18.72 -33.40 4.75
C VAL A 36 18.20 -32.75 6.03
N ASP A 37 16.92 -32.38 6.06
CA ASP A 37 16.24 -31.70 7.16
C ASP A 37 14.91 -32.42 7.45
N PHE A 38 14.73 -32.88 8.68
CA PHE A 38 13.54 -33.61 9.14
C PHE A 38 13.37 -33.41 10.64
N ASP A 39 12.15 -33.12 11.11
CA ASP A 39 11.82 -32.97 12.54
C ASP A 39 12.86 -32.15 13.33
N GLY A 40 13.15 -30.94 12.82
CA GLY A 40 14.13 -29.99 13.37
C GLY A 40 15.61 -30.40 13.28
N GLN A 41 15.89 -31.64 12.88
CA GLN A 41 17.23 -32.22 12.82
C GLN A 41 17.80 -32.11 11.40
N ARG A 42 19.02 -31.57 11.30
CA ARG A 42 19.67 -31.29 10.01
C ARG A 42 20.99 -32.03 9.88
N ARG A 43 21.14 -32.81 8.80
CA ARG A 43 22.34 -33.57 8.44
C ARG A 43 22.89 -33.13 7.08
N ARG A 44 24.19 -33.34 6.83
CA ARG A 44 24.89 -32.92 5.60
C ARG A 44 25.76 -34.08 5.10
N THR A 45 25.74 -34.34 3.79
CA THR A 45 26.67 -35.28 3.14
C THR A 45 28.04 -34.67 2.87
N LYS A 46 29.04 -35.52 2.65
CA LYS A 46 30.37 -35.09 2.17
C LYS A 46 30.26 -34.44 0.79
N THR A 47 31.08 -33.42 0.54
CA THR A 47 31.15 -32.79 -0.79
C THR A 47 31.88 -33.69 -1.78
N LYS A 48 31.21 -34.04 -2.89
CA LYS A 48 31.81 -34.72 -4.05
C LYS A 48 32.22 -33.66 -5.07
N LEU A 49 33.52 -33.57 -5.35
CA LEU A 49 34.10 -32.47 -6.12
C LEU A 49 33.97 -32.68 -7.63
N ARG A 50 33.56 -31.63 -8.34
CA ARG A 50 33.57 -31.53 -9.82
C ARG A 50 32.83 -32.66 -10.57
N ASP A 51 31.75 -33.19 -10.01
CA ASP A 51 30.92 -34.25 -10.57
C ASP A 51 29.44 -33.81 -10.72
N LEU A 52 28.84 -34.10 -11.87
CA LEU A 52 27.42 -33.84 -12.15
C LEU A 52 26.52 -35.05 -11.82
N ASN A 53 27.09 -36.19 -11.47
CA ASN A 53 26.40 -37.41 -11.06
C ASN A 53 26.93 -37.95 -9.72
N PRO A 54 27.06 -37.10 -8.68
CA PRO A 54 27.74 -37.44 -7.43
C PRO A 54 27.07 -38.63 -6.73
N GLN A 55 27.88 -39.59 -6.29
CA GLN A 55 27.46 -40.68 -5.40
C GLN A 55 27.96 -40.38 -3.99
N TRP A 56 27.06 -40.35 -3.01
CA TRP A 56 27.36 -40.14 -1.59
C TRP A 56 27.28 -41.45 -0.82
N ASP A 57 26.17 -42.18 -0.98
CA ASP A 57 25.82 -43.41 -0.28
C ASP A 57 25.93 -43.26 1.25
N GLU A 58 25.41 -42.13 1.75
CA GLU A 58 25.44 -41.75 3.17
C GLU A 58 24.07 -41.95 3.82
N LYS A 59 24.05 -42.70 4.93
CA LYS A 59 22.86 -42.95 5.75
C LYS A 59 22.79 -41.98 6.93
N PHE A 60 21.59 -41.44 7.17
CA PHE A 60 21.30 -40.57 8.30
C PHE A 60 20.12 -41.12 9.10
N GLU A 61 20.28 -41.18 10.42
CA GLU A 61 19.21 -41.49 11.36
C GLU A 61 18.69 -40.20 12.02
N PHE A 62 17.37 -40.11 12.10
CA PHE A 62 16.59 -39.04 12.71
C PHE A 62 15.64 -39.66 13.74
N LEU A 63 15.59 -39.10 14.94
CA LEU A 63 14.63 -39.49 15.96
C LEU A 63 13.30 -38.81 15.67
N VAL A 64 12.19 -39.55 15.66
CA VAL A 64 10.84 -39.01 15.43
C VAL A 64 10.23 -38.65 16.79
N HIS A 65 9.94 -37.38 17.04
CA HIS A 65 9.44 -36.93 18.36
C HIS A 65 7.98 -37.37 18.63
N ASP A 66 7.14 -37.45 17.59
CA ASP A 66 5.77 -37.96 17.66
C ASP A 66 5.47 -38.91 16.48
N PRO A 67 5.32 -40.24 16.73
CA PRO A 67 5.01 -41.21 15.69
C PRO A 67 3.64 -41.05 15.01
N GLU A 68 2.69 -40.32 15.60
CA GLU A 68 1.35 -40.08 15.01
C GLU A 68 1.39 -38.89 14.03
N SER A 69 2.05 -37.77 14.39
CA SER A 69 2.21 -36.60 13.52
C SER A 69 3.13 -36.83 12.32
N MET A 70 4.03 -37.82 12.38
CA MET A 70 5.00 -38.18 11.33
C MET A 70 4.40 -38.21 9.91
N THR A 71 3.13 -38.63 9.76
CA THR A 71 2.46 -38.70 8.45
C THR A 71 2.21 -37.34 7.80
N GLY A 72 2.08 -36.27 8.60
CA GLY A 72 1.92 -34.89 8.16
C GLY A 72 3.22 -34.09 8.04
N GLU A 73 4.36 -34.66 8.48
CA GLU A 73 5.67 -34.03 8.37
C GLU A 73 6.26 -34.13 6.96
N THR A 74 7.26 -33.30 6.66
CA THR A 74 7.95 -33.33 5.36
C THR A 74 9.46 -33.40 5.52
N LEU A 75 10.07 -34.45 4.98
CA LEU A 75 11.50 -34.57 4.78
C LEU A 75 11.93 -33.63 3.64
N GLU A 76 12.85 -32.72 3.92
CA GLU A 76 13.37 -31.77 2.95
C GLU A 76 14.85 -32.04 2.64
N LEU A 77 15.16 -32.31 1.37
CA LEU A 77 16.53 -32.43 0.89
C LEU A 77 16.88 -31.25 -0.01
N ASN A 78 17.97 -30.55 0.29
CA ASN A 78 18.51 -29.46 -0.51
C ASN A 78 19.93 -29.81 -1.02
N VAL A 79 20.14 -29.79 -2.33
CA VAL A 79 21.44 -29.99 -2.97
C VAL A 79 22.12 -28.64 -3.23
N TYR A 80 23.39 -28.52 -2.85
CA TYR A 80 24.20 -27.32 -3.00
C TYR A 80 25.52 -27.61 -3.68
N ASN A 81 26.04 -26.58 -4.35
CA ASN A 81 27.39 -26.54 -4.90
C ASN A 81 28.33 -25.83 -3.92
N ASP A 82 29.38 -26.52 -3.46
CA ASP A 82 30.37 -26.03 -2.51
C ASP A 82 31.44 -25.19 -3.22
N LYS A 83 31.59 -23.91 -2.86
CA LYS A 83 32.60 -23.04 -3.46
C LYS A 83 33.72 -22.79 -2.47
N ARG A 84 34.84 -23.50 -2.66
CA ARG A 84 36.07 -23.51 -1.81
C ARG A 84 36.80 -22.16 -1.66
N THR A 85 36.20 -21.05 -2.08
CA THR A 85 36.76 -19.68 -2.13
C THR A 85 35.94 -18.66 -1.34
N GLY A 86 35.18 -19.09 -0.31
CA GLY A 86 34.49 -18.20 0.63
C GLY A 86 33.26 -17.46 0.09
N LYS A 87 32.81 -17.77 -1.13
CA LYS A 87 31.55 -17.26 -1.70
C LYS A 87 30.39 -18.14 -1.25
N ARG A 88 29.18 -17.56 -1.09
CA ARG A 88 27.96 -18.32 -0.75
C ARG A 88 27.74 -19.50 -1.71
N ASN A 89 27.46 -20.68 -1.14
CA ASN A 89 27.22 -21.91 -1.88
C ASN A 89 25.99 -21.77 -2.80
N THR A 90 26.12 -22.23 -4.05
CA THR A 90 25.06 -22.02 -5.06
C THR A 90 24.11 -23.21 -5.08
N PHE A 91 22.84 -22.96 -4.80
CA PHE A 91 21.77 -23.96 -4.79
C PHE A 91 21.63 -24.70 -6.14
N LEU A 92 21.58 -26.03 -6.08
CA LEU A 92 21.48 -26.93 -7.23
C LEU A 92 20.09 -27.57 -7.38
N GLY A 93 19.30 -27.67 -6.31
CA GLY A 93 17.96 -28.27 -6.38
C GLY A 93 17.42 -28.67 -5.01
N LYS A 94 16.12 -28.96 -4.94
CA LYS A 94 15.42 -29.38 -3.72
C LYS A 94 14.46 -30.52 -4.01
N VAL A 95 14.21 -31.35 -3.00
CA VAL A 95 13.12 -32.33 -2.97
C VAL A 95 12.39 -32.18 -1.63
N LYS A 96 11.07 -32.31 -1.66
CA LYS A 96 10.23 -32.51 -0.48
C LYS A 96 9.53 -33.86 -0.58
N ILE A 97 9.57 -34.63 0.50
CA ILE A 97 8.91 -35.94 0.61
C ILE A 97 7.97 -35.88 1.81
N SER A 98 6.68 -36.20 1.58
CA SER A 98 5.66 -36.27 2.63
C SER A 98 5.84 -37.53 3.47
N GLY A 99 5.67 -37.43 4.80
CA GLY A 99 5.84 -38.57 5.70
C GLY A 99 4.86 -39.72 5.47
N SER A 100 3.71 -39.43 4.86
CA SER A 100 2.78 -40.44 4.31
C SER A 100 3.38 -41.39 3.27
N SER A 101 4.59 -41.12 2.75
CA SER A 101 5.31 -41.97 1.79
C SER A 101 6.51 -42.72 2.38
N PHE A 102 6.78 -42.57 3.68
CA PHE A 102 7.83 -43.34 4.34
C PHE A 102 7.36 -44.77 4.60
N ALA A 103 8.15 -45.75 4.16
CA ALA A 103 7.81 -47.15 4.30
C ALA A 103 8.43 -47.77 5.57
N LYS A 104 7.86 -48.86 6.09
CA LYS A 104 8.45 -49.58 7.23
C LYS A 104 9.68 -50.37 6.77
N ALA A 105 10.67 -50.51 7.65
CA ALA A 105 11.89 -51.30 7.42
C ALA A 105 11.58 -52.68 6.81
N GLY A 106 12.34 -53.07 5.78
CA GLY A 106 12.08 -54.25 4.95
C GLY A 106 11.37 -53.95 3.62
N SER A 107 10.92 -52.71 3.37
CA SER A 107 10.34 -52.27 2.09
C SER A 107 11.12 -51.10 1.44
N GLU A 108 12.46 -51.18 1.53
CA GLU A 108 13.38 -50.15 1.01
C GLU A 108 13.41 -50.11 -0.53
N VAL A 109 12.80 -49.09 -1.13
CA VAL A 109 12.86 -48.84 -2.58
C VAL A 109 13.70 -47.61 -2.89
N LEU A 110 14.61 -47.71 -3.85
CA LEU A 110 15.37 -46.58 -4.38
C LEU A 110 14.51 -45.76 -5.34
N ILE A 111 14.15 -44.54 -4.96
CA ILE A 111 13.29 -43.66 -5.76
C ILE A 111 14.10 -42.45 -6.24
N TYR A 112 14.00 -42.14 -7.53
CA TYR A 112 14.58 -40.95 -8.15
C TYR A 112 13.58 -39.80 -8.09
N TYR A 113 13.95 -38.72 -7.41
CA TYR A 113 13.14 -37.51 -7.28
C TYR A 113 13.71 -36.39 -8.15
N PRO A 114 12.92 -35.78 -9.06
CA PRO A 114 13.38 -34.66 -9.86
C PRO A 114 13.62 -33.43 -8.99
N LEU A 115 14.72 -32.72 -9.23
CA LEU A 115 15.10 -31.56 -8.43
C LEU A 115 14.22 -30.34 -8.75
N GLU A 116 13.46 -29.90 -7.74
CA GLU A 116 12.59 -28.74 -7.83
C GLU A 116 13.36 -27.42 -7.94
N LYS A 117 12.75 -26.48 -8.67
CA LYS A 117 13.25 -25.13 -8.85
C LYS A 117 12.81 -24.22 -7.70
N ARG A 118 13.74 -23.45 -7.12
CA ARG A 118 13.43 -22.41 -6.12
C ARG A 118 12.62 -21.22 -6.68
N SER A 119 12.57 -21.08 -8.01
CA SER A 119 11.82 -20.05 -8.73
C SER A 119 11.61 -20.50 -10.17
N VAL A 120 10.49 -20.12 -10.82
CA VAL A 120 10.20 -20.48 -12.22
C VAL A 120 11.28 -20.02 -13.22
N PHE A 121 12.07 -19.01 -12.85
CA PHE A 121 13.20 -18.49 -13.64
C PHE A 121 14.54 -19.14 -13.29
N SER A 122 14.58 -20.03 -12.30
CA SER A 122 15.81 -20.74 -11.91
C SER A 122 16.13 -21.85 -12.89
N GLN A 123 17.31 -21.78 -13.50
CA GLN A 123 17.89 -22.91 -14.20
C GLN A 123 18.41 -23.91 -13.15
N ILE A 124 17.72 -25.05 -13.09
CA ILE A 124 18.01 -26.25 -12.31
C ILE A 124 17.65 -27.44 -13.20
N LYS A 125 18.47 -28.48 -13.10
CA LYS A 125 18.38 -29.74 -13.83
C LYS A 125 18.98 -30.82 -12.92
N GLY A 126 18.44 -32.02 -13.00
CA GLY A 126 18.95 -33.20 -12.31
C GLY A 126 17.90 -33.86 -11.42
N GLU A 127 18.26 -35.03 -10.92
CA GLU A 127 17.43 -35.88 -10.07
C GLU A 127 18.30 -36.42 -8.91
N VAL A 128 17.69 -36.71 -7.76
CA VAL A 128 18.39 -37.30 -6.61
C VAL A 128 17.70 -38.59 -6.19
N ALA A 129 18.49 -39.63 -5.95
CA ALA A 129 18.06 -40.95 -5.55
C ALA A 129 18.09 -41.08 -4.03
N LEU A 130 16.97 -41.49 -3.45
CA LEU A 130 16.80 -41.62 -2.00
C LEU A 130 16.16 -42.96 -1.68
N LYS A 131 16.57 -43.56 -0.55
CA LYS A 131 15.77 -44.55 0.17
C LYS A 131 15.38 -43.96 1.52
N VAL A 132 14.13 -44.13 1.91
CA VAL A 132 13.58 -43.57 3.15
C VAL A 132 12.69 -44.62 3.80
N TRP A 133 13.01 -45.01 5.04
CA TRP A 133 12.24 -45.99 5.78
C TRP A 133 12.29 -45.71 7.29
N TYR A 134 11.34 -46.24 8.05
CA TYR A 134 11.32 -46.12 9.50
C TYR A 134 11.39 -47.47 10.22
N VAL A 135 11.99 -47.45 11.41
CA VAL A 135 12.11 -48.58 12.34
C VAL A 135 11.33 -48.21 13.61
N ASP A 136 10.51 -49.14 14.11
CA ASP A 136 9.91 -49.06 15.44
C ASP A 136 10.77 -49.90 16.39
N ASP A 137 11.42 -49.30 17.39
CA ASP A 137 12.18 -50.03 18.40
C ASP A 137 11.23 -50.58 19.49
N PRO A 138 11.35 -51.86 19.90
CA PRO A 138 10.54 -52.41 20.99
C PRO A 138 10.96 -51.82 22.35
N PRO A 139 10.04 -51.66 23.32
CA PRO A 139 10.37 -51.13 24.64
C PRO A 139 11.29 -52.09 25.40
N ALA A 140 12.42 -51.57 25.91
CA ALA A 140 13.43 -52.36 26.58
C ALA A 140 13.08 -52.65 28.06
N THR A 141 13.02 -53.93 28.42
CA THR A 141 12.83 -54.38 29.80
C THR A 141 14.05 -54.09 30.67
N THR A 142 13.84 -53.59 31.89
CA THR A 142 14.90 -53.35 32.87
C THR A 142 15.46 -54.64 33.45
N ALA A 143 16.78 -54.82 33.41
CA ALA A 143 17.50 -55.79 34.23
C ALA A 143 18.79 -55.15 34.78
N SER A 144 19.03 -55.33 36.08
CA SER A 144 20.12 -54.73 36.84
C SER A 144 20.91 -55.80 37.58
N SER A 145 22.25 -55.79 37.49
CA SER A 145 23.22 -56.17 38.53
C SER A 145 24.58 -56.53 37.95
N GLU A 146 25.66 -56.04 38.57
CA GLU A 146 27.01 -56.65 38.64
C GLU A 146 27.81 -56.85 37.31
N GLY A 147 29.13 -56.73 37.23
CA GLY A 147 30.14 -56.37 38.24
C GLY A 147 31.35 -57.31 38.21
N GLY A 148 32.49 -56.89 37.63
CA GLY A 148 33.80 -57.50 37.93
C GLY A 148 34.75 -57.85 36.76
N SER A 149 35.97 -57.31 36.86
CA SER A 149 37.26 -57.69 36.22
C SER A 149 37.43 -57.63 34.67
N GLY A 150 38.63 -57.37 34.13
CA GLY A 150 39.83 -56.83 34.82
C GLY A 150 41.22 -57.29 34.36
N SER A 151 41.58 -57.23 33.07
CA SER A 151 42.96 -57.13 32.53
C SER A 151 42.87 -56.81 31.01
N GLU A 152 43.87 -56.30 30.28
CA GLU A 152 45.32 -56.22 30.52
C GLU A 152 45.99 -55.07 29.72
N ALA A 153 47.09 -54.52 30.28
CA ALA A 153 48.21 -53.78 29.67
C ALA A 153 48.04 -52.82 28.44
N LYS A 154 48.31 -51.53 28.71
CA LYS A 154 49.28 -50.67 27.96
C LYS A 154 50.68 -50.87 28.63
N PRO A 155 51.86 -50.40 28.14
CA PRO A 155 52.21 -49.66 26.91
C PRO A 155 53.54 -50.16 26.23
N GLU A 156 54.30 -49.24 25.58
CA GLU A 156 55.68 -49.38 25.02
C GLU A 156 55.82 -50.07 23.63
N LYS A 157 56.73 -49.65 22.71
CA LYS A 157 57.56 -48.43 22.57
C LYS A 157 58.10 -48.26 21.13
N ALA A 158 58.65 -47.07 20.87
CA ALA A 158 59.75 -46.77 19.94
C ALA A 158 59.53 -46.80 18.42
N ALA A 159 60.41 -46.06 17.73
CA ALA A 159 60.37 -45.70 16.32
C ALA A 159 61.45 -46.41 15.48
N ALA A 160 61.33 -46.33 14.15
CA ALA A 160 62.46 -46.29 13.24
C ALA A 160 62.11 -45.53 11.94
N GLU A 161 63.13 -44.91 11.34
CA GLU A 161 63.16 -44.17 10.08
C GLU A 161 63.09 -45.14 8.86
N GLY A 162 62.99 -44.75 7.59
CA GLY A 162 62.97 -43.46 6.90
C GLY A 162 63.53 -43.61 5.46
N SER A 163 63.53 -42.52 4.65
CA SER A 163 64.14 -42.44 3.29
C SER A 163 63.52 -43.35 2.19
N GLU A 164 63.55 -43.03 0.88
CA GLU A 164 63.96 -41.82 0.14
C GLU A 164 63.40 -41.86 -1.32
N LYS A 165 63.33 -40.70 -2.00
CA LYS A 165 63.47 -40.40 -3.46
C LYS A 165 62.93 -41.37 -4.57
N ALA A 166 62.70 -40.95 -5.81
CA ALA A 166 62.32 -39.67 -6.47
C ALA A 166 62.36 -39.89 -8.00
N THR A 167 61.56 -39.14 -8.79
CA THR A 167 61.81 -38.75 -10.22
C THR A 167 61.94 -39.88 -11.26
N THR A 168 61.60 -39.79 -12.56
CA THR A 168 61.17 -38.72 -13.51
C THR A 168 60.31 -39.44 -14.63
N ALA A 169 59.83 -38.92 -15.77
CA ALA A 169 60.09 -37.70 -16.53
C ALA A 169 58.83 -37.18 -17.29
N ALA A 170 59.07 -36.59 -18.47
CA ALA A 170 58.19 -36.04 -19.50
C ALA A 170 57.85 -37.10 -20.60
N GLU A 171 57.20 -36.86 -21.77
CA GLU A 171 56.96 -35.64 -22.59
C GLU A 171 55.92 -35.92 -23.73
N GLY A 172 55.50 -34.89 -24.50
CA GLY A 172 54.81 -35.01 -25.83
C GLY A 172 53.27 -35.17 -25.81
N GLU A 173 52.43 -34.28 -26.35
CA GLU A 173 52.15 -33.91 -27.78
C GLU A 173 51.50 -35.04 -28.63
N LYS A 174 50.50 -34.86 -29.53
CA LYS A 174 49.74 -33.68 -30.04
C LYS A 174 48.42 -34.16 -30.73
N LYS A 175 47.41 -33.25 -30.85
CA LYS A 175 46.46 -32.92 -31.98
C LYS A 175 46.25 -33.90 -33.18
N GLU A 176 45.14 -33.93 -33.96
CA GLU A 176 43.92 -33.07 -34.09
C GLU A 176 42.76 -33.76 -34.88
N LYS A 177 41.50 -33.29 -34.66
CA LYS A 177 40.33 -33.10 -35.58
C LYS A 177 39.72 -34.17 -36.54
N GLY A 178 38.36 -34.19 -36.49
CA GLY A 178 37.43 -34.06 -37.64
C GLY A 178 36.73 -35.34 -38.12
N GLU A 179 35.51 -35.37 -38.70
CA GLU A 179 34.32 -34.50 -38.74
C GLU A 179 33.19 -35.25 -39.53
N LYS A 180 31.90 -35.12 -39.15
CA LYS A 180 30.65 -35.23 -39.98
C LYS A 180 30.08 -36.55 -40.60
N LYS A 181 28.73 -36.64 -40.47
CA LYS A 181 27.68 -37.23 -41.39
C LYS A 181 27.63 -38.77 -41.52
N THR A 182 26.53 -39.46 -41.91
CA THR A 182 25.20 -39.08 -42.47
C THR A 182 24.12 -40.16 -42.14
N GLU A 183 22.80 -39.84 -42.28
CA GLU A 183 21.64 -40.69 -42.70
C GLU A 183 21.40 -42.12 -42.10
N GLU A 184 20.25 -42.81 -42.17
CA GLU A 184 19.04 -42.72 -43.03
C GLU A 184 17.76 -43.30 -42.34
N ALA A 185 16.66 -43.52 -43.10
CA ALA A 185 15.35 -44.07 -42.70
C ALA A 185 15.33 -45.63 -42.56
N LYS A 186 14.23 -46.43 -42.37
CA LYS A 186 12.81 -46.35 -42.81
C LYS A 186 11.94 -47.55 -42.30
N THR A 187 10.60 -47.41 -42.27
CA THR A 187 9.48 -48.44 -42.49
C THR A 187 9.37 -49.74 -41.63
N GLU A 188 8.22 -49.99 -40.94
CA GLU A 188 7.08 -50.94 -41.25
C GLU A 188 7.16 -52.28 -40.44
N GLU A 189 6.12 -53.11 -40.16
CA GLU A 189 4.67 -53.09 -40.43
C GLU A 189 3.81 -53.91 -39.38
N LYS A 190 2.50 -53.59 -39.29
CA LYS A 190 1.26 -54.41 -39.02
C LYS A 190 1.10 -55.56 -37.97
N LYS A 191 -0.08 -55.48 -37.32
CA LYS A 191 -1.08 -56.55 -36.94
C LYS A 191 -0.69 -57.60 -35.87
N SER A 192 -1.54 -57.95 -34.90
CA SER A 192 -2.91 -58.48 -35.07
C SER A 192 -3.74 -58.52 -33.76
N SER A 193 -5.03 -58.86 -33.87
CA SER A 193 -5.96 -59.18 -32.77
C SER A 193 -6.96 -60.28 -33.20
N PRO A 194 -7.44 -61.13 -32.27
CA PRO A 194 -8.89 -61.33 -32.04
C PRO A 194 -9.24 -61.38 -30.51
N ALA A 195 -10.39 -60.87 -30.02
CA ALA A 195 -11.75 -61.49 -29.95
C ALA A 195 -11.85 -62.69 -28.95
N LYS A 196 -12.93 -62.94 -28.17
CA LYS A 196 -14.33 -62.45 -28.15
C LYS A 196 -15.11 -62.94 -26.88
N GLU A 197 -16.35 -62.47 -26.67
CA GLU A 197 -17.50 -63.14 -25.95
C GLU A 197 -17.46 -63.32 -24.39
N GLU A 198 -18.56 -63.28 -23.59
CA GLU A 198 -19.97 -62.83 -23.80
C GLU A 198 -20.78 -62.55 -22.48
N LYS A 199 -21.79 -61.63 -22.53
CA LYS A 199 -23.19 -61.59 -21.93
C LYS A 199 -23.54 -62.25 -20.55
N LYS A 200 -24.61 -61.91 -19.77
CA LYS A 200 -25.79 -60.98 -19.87
C LYS A 200 -26.54 -60.81 -18.52
N ASN A 201 -27.52 -59.87 -18.51
CA ASN A 201 -28.71 -59.70 -17.62
C ASN A 201 -28.55 -58.82 -16.35
N LYS A 202 -29.58 -58.13 -15.78
CA LYS A 202 -30.85 -57.53 -16.29
C LYS A 202 -31.46 -56.56 -15.21
N SER A 203 -32.40 -55.69 -15.58
CA SER A 203 -33.18 -54.76 -14.71
C SER A 203 -34.51 -55.36 -14.18
N PRO A 204 -35.33 -54.69 -13.31
CA PRO A 204 -36.08 -53.41 -13.57
C PRO A 204 -36.13 -52.46 -12.32
N GLU A 205 -37.01 -51.45 -12.10
CA GLU A 205 -37.99 -50.72 -12.95
C GLU A 205 -37.92 -49.16 -12.81
N LYS A 206 -38.61 -48.53 -11.83
CA LYS A 206 -39.03 -47.10 -11.82
C LYS A 206 -39.04 -46.44 -10.42
N PRO A 207 -39.10 -45.09 -10.39
CA PRO A 207 -40.24 -44.41 -9.75
C PRO A 207 -40.93 -43.38 -10.68
N LYS A 208 -42.07 -42.81 -10.25
CA LYS A 208 -42.91 -41.87 -11.03
C LYS A 208 -43.46 -40.74 -10.16
N ALA A 209 -43.51 -39.54 -10.76
CA ALA A 209 -44.37 -38.38 -10.47
C ALA A 209 -44.11 -37.49 -9.22
N GLU A 210 -44.17 -36.20 -9.54
CA GLU A 210 -44.63 -35.04 -8.76
C GLU A 210 -45.92 -35.33 -7.94
N GLU A 211 -46.37 -34.51 -6.98
CA GLU A 211 -46.59 -33.07 -7.08
C GLU A 211 -46.89 -32.42 -5.71
N SER A 212 -46.75 -31.09 -5.61
CA SER A 212 -47.20 -30.29 -4.47
C SER A 212 -48.01 -29.09 -4.96
N PRO A 213 -49.27 -28.89 -4.51
CA PRO A 213 -50.02 -27.70 -4.85
C PRO A 213 -50.30 -26.75 -3.66
N ALA A 214 -50.71 -25.55 -4.05
CA ALA A 214 -51.42 -24.52 -3.27
C ALA A 214 -50.62 -23.60 -2.34
N SER A 215 -50.57 -22.33 -2.76
CA SER A 215 -50.75 -21.19 -1.87
C SER A 215 -51.81 -20.26 -2.46
N ASP A 216 -52.94 -20.14 -1.77
CA ASP A 216 -53.91 -19.04 -1.82
C ASP A 216 -54.23 -18.73 -0.35
N ALA A 217 -54.61 -17.55 0.11
CA ALA A 217 -54.67 -16.15 -0.34
C ALA A 217 -55.46 -15.43 0.79
N ALA A 218 -55.26 -14.12 1.00
CA ALA A 218 -56.07 -13.27 1.91
C ALA A 218 -56.02 -13.60 3.44
N ALA A 219 -56.33 -12.69 4.38
CA ALA A 219 -56.26 -11.21 4.40
C ALA A 219 -56.46 -10.72 5.87
N ALA A 220 -56.11 -9.46 6.14
CA ALA A 220 -56.64 -8.61 7.24
C ALA A 220 -56.42 -9.05 8.71
N GLU A 221 -56.58 -8.22 9.75
CA GLU A 221 -56.28 -6.79 10.01
C GLU A 221 -56.52 -6.54 11.54
N LYS A 222 -55.76 -5.64 12.21
CA LYS A 222 -55.99 -5.14 13.61
C LYS A 222 -55.88 -6.21 14.75
N SER A 223 -55.63 -5.92 16.04
CA SER A 223 -55.32 -4.67 16.79
C SER A 223 -54.58 -4.97 18.13
N LYS A 224 -53.87 -3.96 18.66
CA LYS A 224 -53.27 -3.80 20.03
C LYS A 224 -54.36 -3.77 21.16
N PRO A 225 -54.04 -3.53 22.47
CA PRO A 225 -52.87 -3.86 23.35
C PRO A 225 -53.26 -4.33 24.81
N LYS A 226 -52.28 -4.67 25.68
CA LYS A 226 -52.09 -4.24 27.12
C LYS A 226 -50.95 -5.01 27.84
N GLU A 227 -50.01 -4.33 28.52
CA GLU A 227 -49.81 -4.21 30.00
C GLU A 227 -49.45 -5.54 30.70
N GLU A 228 -48.20 -5.75 31.15
CA GLU A 228 -47.52 -5.30 32.41
C GLU A 228 -47.70 -6.25 33.60
N GLU A 229 -46.62 -6.91 34.06
CA GLU A 229 -46.11 -6.86 35.45
C GLU A 229 -44.82 -7.71 35.65
N GLU A 230 -44.01 -7.36 36.65
CA GLU A 230 -42.78 -8.06 37.06
C GLU A 230 -43.03 -9.21 38.06
N LYS A 231 -42.13 -10.20 38.12
CA LYS A 231 -41.47 -10.53 39.41
C LYS A 231 -40.19 -11.36 39.32
N GLN A 232 -39.38 -11.19 40.35
CA GLN A 232 -37.98 -11.62 40.50
C GLN A 232 -37.85 -13.06 41.05
N LYS A 233 -36.70 -13.71 40.78
CA LYS A 233 -35.92 -14.36 41.84
C LYS A 233 -34.44 -14.57 41.45
N ALA A 234 -33.55 -14.38 42.43
CA ALA A 234 -32.09 -14.53 42.29
C ALA A 234 -31.58 -15.87 42.84
N THR A 235 -30.33 -16.27 42.49
CA THR A 235 -29.27 -16.66 43.44
C THR A 235 -27.90 -16.96 42.78
N ASN A 236 -26.86 -16.27 43.26
CA ASN A 236 -25.50 -16.71 43.64
C ASN A 236 -24.54 -17.46 42.67
N ALA A 237 -23.58 -16.67 42.19
CA ALA A 237 -22.12 -16.86 42.11
C ALA A 237 -21.39 -18.11 42.67
N ALA A 238 -20.34 -18.54 41.95
CA ALA A 238 -19.01 -18.96 42.45
C ALA A 238 -17.96 -18.90 41.29
N ALA A 239 -16.64 -18.93 41.57
CA ALA A 239 -15.61 -18.45 40.63
C ALA A 239 -14.43 -19.41 40.34
N SER A 240 -13.83 -19.26 39.13
CA SER A 240 -12.40 -19.50 38.76
C SER A 240 -11.84 -20.95 38.85
N PRO A 241 -10.67 -21.30 38.25
CA PRO A 241 -9.61 -20.45 37.67
C PRO A 241 -9.12 -20.84 36.23
N ALA A 242 -8.06 -20.16 35.77
CA ALA A 242 -7.48 -20.26 34.42
C ALA A 242 -6.34 -21.30 34.28
N LYS A 243 -5.99 -21.65 33.03
CA LYS A 243 -4.64 -22.14 32.67
C LYS A 243 -4.26 -21.79 31.21
N GLU A 244 -2.96 -21.78 30.95
CA GLU A 244 -2.31 -21.16 29.78
C GLU A 244 -2.42 -21.96 28.48
N THR A 245 -2.12 -21.32 27.34
CA THR A 245 -1.80 -22.02 26.08
C THR A 245 -0.79 -21.21 25.26
N GLN A 246 0.28 -21.86 24.79
CA GLN A 246 1.31 -21.32 23.89
C GLN A 246 1.11 -21.85 22.45
N PRO A 247 1.81 -21.31 21.42
CA PRO A 247 1.18 -21.07 20.11
C PRO A 247 1.26 -22.23 19.11
N ALA A 248 0.19 -22.39 18.32
CA ALA A 248 0.14 -23.31 17.18
C ALA A 248 0.42 -22.60 15.83
N GLY A 249 0.95 -23.38 14.88
CA GLY A 249 1.50 -22.91 13.60
C GLY A 249 0.48 -22.47 12.54
N PHE A 250 1.02 -21.94 11.43
CA PHE A 250 0.32 -21.06 10.50
C PHE A 250 -0.10 -21.78 9.19
N SER A 251 -1.32 -22.33 9.13
CA SER A 251 -1.97 -22.68 7.85
C SER A 251 -3.49 -22.88 8.01
N GLY A 252 -4.29 -22.05 7.34
CA GLY A 252 -5.74 -22.17 7.27
C GLY A 252 -6.37 -20.86 6.78
N ASP A 253 -7.24 -20.93 5.78
CA ASP A 253 -7.91 -19.73 5.26
C ASP A 253 -8.84 -19.15 6.34
N LEU A 254 -8.59 -17.89 6.70
CA LEU A 254 -9.36 -17.17 7.71
C LEU A 254 -10.70 -16.72 7.13
N GLU A 255 -11.75 -17.52 7.37
CA GLU A 255 -13.13 -17.01 7.32
C GLU A 255 -13.31 -15.94 8.41
N ILE A 256 -13.43 -14.69 7.98
CA ILE A 256 -13.74 -13.56 8.85
C ILE A 256 -15.20 -13.68 9.26
N ARG A 257 -15.46 -14.10 10.51
CA ARG A 257 -16.81 -14.03 11.10
C ARG A 257 -17.10 -12.60 11.55
N PRO A 258 -18.20 -11.96 11.09
CA PRO A 258 -18.61 -10.67 11.65
C PRO A 258 -19.05 -10.83 13.11
N SER A 259 -18.64 -9.91 13.97
CA SER A 259 -19.10 -9.88 15.36
C SER A 259 -20.59 -9.51 15.41
N ALA A 260 -21.42 -10.40 15.93
CA ALA A 260 -22.88 -10.24 15.95
C ALA A 260 -23.38 -9.09 16.83
N ALA A 261 -22.51 -8.48 17.65
CA ALA A 261 -22.84 -7.42 18.61
C ALA A 261 -23.31 -6.08 18.00
N VAL A 262 -23.31 -5.93 16.66
CA VAL A 262 -23.69 -4.68 15.97
C VAL A 262 -25.12 -4.71 15.41
N ALA A 263 -25.74 -5.89 15.27
CA ALA A 263 -27.08 -5.99 14.68
C ALA A 263 -28.20 -5.43 15.59
N ASP A 264 -28.01 -5.54 16.91
CA ASP A 264 -29.09 -5.41 17.90
C ASP A 264 -29.33 -3.97 18.43
N ARG A 265 -28.73 -2.95 17.79
CA ARG A 265 -28.83 -1.53 18.21
C ARG A 265 -29.65 -0.64 17.27
N THR A 266 -30.35 -1.20 16.28
CA THR A 266 -31.11 -0.43 15.28
C THR A 266 -32.56 -0.13 15.67
N THR A 267 -32.98 -0.43 16.90
CA THR A 267 -34.38 -0.39 17.36
C THR A 267 -34.66 0.47 18.60
N THR A 268 -33.95 1.59 18.78
CA THR A 268 -34.44 2.70 19.61
C THR A 268 -34.43 4.02 18.82
N GLY A 269 -35.59 4.66 18.74
CA GLY A 269 -35.79 5.82 17.87
C GLY A 269 -35.16 7.11 18.42
N GLY A 270 -34.41 7.80 17.56
CA GLY A 270 -33.84 9.13 17.79
C GLY A 270 -33.06 9.56 16.55
N GLY A 271 -33.18 10.82 16.13
CA GLY A 271 -32.69 11.27 14.82
C GLY A 271 -31.20 10.98 14.58
N GLY A 272 -30.86 10.53 13.36
CA GLY A 272 -29.50 10.17 12.96
C GLY A 272 -28.54 11.34 13.11
N GLY A 273 -27.73 11.32 14.17
CA GLY A 273 -26.76 12.37 14.47
C GLY A 273 -25.54 12.33 13.55
N SER A 274 -24.86 13.47 13.42
CA SER A 274 -23.63 13.64 12.61
C SER A 274 -22.43 12.80 13.07
N TYR A 275 -22.51 12.15 14.25
CA TYR A 275 -21.47 11.32 14.85
C TYR A 275 -22.05 9.97 15.32
N ASP A 276 -22.29 9.09 14.34
CA ASP A 276 -22.89 7.76 14.51
C ASP A 276 -21.97 6.63 13.97
N LEU A 277 -20.86 6.97 13.29
CA LEU A 277 -19.87 5.98 12.84
C LEU A 277 -18.84 5.61 13.91
N VAL A 278 -18.83 6.32 15.04
CA VAL A 278 -17.84 6.20 16.11
C VAL A 278 -18.54 6.16 17.47
N ASP A 279 -17.97 5.42 18.40
CA ASP A 279 -18.49 5.36 19.76
C ASP A 279 -18.32 6.73 20.42
N ARG A 280 -19.40 7.28 21.01
CA ARG A 280 -19.35 8.58 21.70
C ARG A 280 -18.54 8.45 22.99
N VAL A 281 -17.35 9.04 23.00
CA VAL A 281 -16.45 9.02 24.15
C VAL A 281 -16.66 10.30 24.95
N PRO A 282 -17.08 10.24 26.23
CA PRO A 282 -17.21 11.42 27.06
C PRO A 282 -15.84 11.94 27.51
N TYR A 283 -15.64 13.24 27.39
CA TYR A 283 -14.46 13.97 27.88
C TYR A 283 -14.88 15.06 28.85
N LEU A 284 -14.10 15.23 29.92
CA LEU A 284 -14.17 16.41 30.78
C LEU A 284 -13.32 17.51 30.16
N PHE A 285 -13.95 18.61 29.78
CA PHE A 285 -13.29 19.80 29.25
C PHE A 285 -13.10 20.85 30.34
N VAL A 286 -11.89 21.40 30.43
CA VAL A 286 -11.53 22.53 31.29
C VAL A 286 -10.87 23.60 30.43
N ARG A 287 -11.52 24.75 30.27
CA ARG A 287 -10.99 25.92 29.54
C ARG A 287 -10.48 26.95 30.53
N LEU A 288 -9.17 27.15 30.59
CA LEU A 288 -8.52 28.20 31.38
C LEU A 288 -8.16 29.36 30.47
N LEU A 289 -8.71 30.55 30.77
CA LEU A 289 -8.42 31.74 29.97
C LEU A 289 -7.37 32.61 30.63
N LYS A 290 -7.63 33.09 31.85
CA LYS A 290 -6.72 34.00 32.56
C LYS A 290 -6.89 33.97 34.07
N ALA A 291 -5.87 34.43 34.79
CA ALA A 291 -5.95 34.78 36.20
C ALA A 291 -5.83 36.30 36.41
N LYS A 292 -6.56 36.83 37.40
CA LYS A 292 -6.49 38.21 37.87
C LYS A 292 -5.87 38.20 39.26
N ARG A 293 -4.73 38.86 39.41
CA ARG A 293 -3.93 38.90 40.66
C ARG A 293 -3.97 40.29 41.27
N SER A 294 -4.06 40.38 42.60
CA SER A 294 -3.95 41.65 43.33
C SER A 294 -2.49 42.05 43.51
N GLY A 295 -2.03 43.12 42.85
CA GLY A 295 -0.70 43.71 43.07
C GLY A 295 -0.01 44.28 41.81
N ALA A 296 0.60 45.46 41.93
CA ALA A 296 1.16 46.22 40.78
C ALA A 296 2.36 45.57 40.08
N ASP A 297 3.09 44.67 40.76
CA ASP A 297 4.18 43.87 40.16
C ASP A 297 3.76 42.44 39.78
N ALA A 298 2.54 42.01 40.14
CA ALA A 298 2.07 40.65 39.88
C ALA A 298 1.94 40.38 38.36
N GLU A 299 1.46 41.35 37.58
CA GLU A 299 1.31 41.19 36.12
C GLU A 299 2.65 40.93 35.39
N LYS A 300 3.79 41.35 35.96
CA LYS A 300 5.11 41.17 35.34
C LYS A 300 5.66 39.75 35.51
N ARG A 301 5.22 39.03 36.55
CA ARG A 301 5.73 37.70 36.90
C ARG A 301 4.99 36.59 36.13
N PRO A 302 5.71 35.57 35.61
CA PRO A 302 5.09 34.42 34.96
C PRO A 302 4.29 33.59 35.98
N ALA A 303 3.04 33.31 35.64
CA ALA A 303 2.18 32.40 36.39
C ALA A 303 1.75 31.23 35.53
N HIS A 304 1.53 30.07 36.17
CA HIS A 304 0.97 28.89 35.54
C HIS A 304 -0.15 28.31 36.40
N ALA A 305 -1.19 27.79 35.77
CA ALA A 305 -2.25 27.05 36.44
C ALA A 305 -1.94 25.56 36.38
N LYS A 306 -2.25 24.85 37.45
CA LYS A 306 -2.16 23.39 37.57
C LYS A 306 -3.56 22.83 37.75
N ILE A 307 -3.96 21.97 36.84
CA ILE A 307 -5.20 21.19 36.94
C ILE A 307 -4.82 19.84 37.56
N ALA A 308 -5.53 19.41 38.61
CA ALA A 308 -5.35 18.12 39.26
C ALA A 308 -6.69 17.37 39.34
N ILE A 309 -6.68 16.08 38.95
CA ILE A 309 -7.82 15.17 39.05
C ILE A 309 -7.28 13.80 39.48
N GLY A 310 -7.27 13.55 40.79
CA GLY A 310 -6.69 12.35 41.38
C GLY A 310 -5.21 12.19 41.00
N SER A 311 -4.87 11.08 40.32
CA SER A 311 -3.52 10.77 39.86
C SER A 311 -3.04 11.60 38.67
N HIS A 312 -3.93 12.29 37.95
CA HIS A 312 -3.55 13.11 36.80
C HIS A 312 -3.35 14.57 37.23
N SER A 313 -2.18 15.14 36.93
CA SER A 313 -1.97 16.59 37.04
C SER A 313 -1.29 17.16 35.80
N VAL A 314 -1.67 18.38 35.43
CA VAL A 314 -1.26 19.05 34.19
C VAL A 314 -1.03 20.52 34.49
N ARG A 315 0.01 21.12 33.93
CA ARG A 315 0.31 22.55 34.06
C ARG A 315 0.05 23.29 32.74
N THR A 316 -0.46 24.52 32.80
CA THR A 316 -0.47 25.42 31.64
C THR A 316 0.95 25.85 31.29
N ARG A 317 1.15 26.36 30.06
CA ARG A 317 2.38 27.09 29.73
C ARG A 317 2.47 28.35 30.61
N PRO A 318 3.64 28.67 31.22
CA PRO A 318 3.79 29.89 32.00
C PRO A 318 3.58 31.13 31.13
N ALA A 319 2.78 32.08 31.64
CA ALA A 319 2.43 33.30 30.94
C ALA A 319 2.63 34.52 31.84
N LYS A 320 3.21 35.59 31.27
CA LYS A 320 3.21 36.93 31.89
C LYS A 320 1.77 37.46 31.90
N GLY A 321 1.39 38.24 32.90
CA GLY A 321 0.00 38.63 33.16
C GLY A 321 -0.84 37.50 33.76
N GLY A 322 -0.77 36.29 33.18
CA GLY A 322 -1.57 35.13 33.55
C GLY A 322 -2.60 34.73 32.49
N ASP A 323 -2.49 35.28 31.27
CA ASP A 323 -3.34 34.91 30.12
C ASP A 323 -2.81 33.63 29.45
N TRP A 324 -3.53 32.50 29.59
CA TRP A 324 -3.11 31.19 29.08
C TRP A 324 -3.83 30.74 27.82
N HIS A 325 -5.12 31.08 27.68
CA HIS A 325 -6.01 30.66 26.59
C HIS A 325 -5.90 29.16 26.21
N GLN A 326 -5.89 28.27 27.21
CA GLN A 326 -5.70 26.82 27.02
C GLN A 326 -6.95 26.02 27.38
N VAL A 327 -7.25 24.99 26.59
CA VAL A 327 -8.29 24.00 26.87
C VAL A 327 -7.62 22.67 27.16
N PHE A 328 -8.17 21.92 28.10
CA PHE A 328 -7.76 20.58 28.48
C PHE A 328 -8.96 19.64 28.36
N ALA A 329 -8.74 18.43 27.86
CA ALA A 329 -9.73 17.39 27.64
C ALA A 329 -9.23 16.09 28.30
N PHE A 330 -9.85 15.72 29.41
CA PHE A 330 -9.55 14.49 30.14
C PHE A 330 -10.52 13.39 29.74
N HIS A 331 -10.00 12.23 29.37
CA HIS A 331 -10.82 11.07 29.03
C HIS A 331 -11.59 10.59 30.27
N LYS A 332 -12.93 10.49 30.21
CA LYS A 332 -13.73 10.22 31.42
C LYS A 332 -13.33 8.92 32.14
N ALA A 333 -12.91 7.89 31.41
CA ALA A 333 -12.52 6.61 32.02
C ALA A 333 -11.10 6.61 32.66
N SER A 334 -10.33 7.71 32.55
CA SER A 334 -9.08 7.89 33.31
C SER A 334 -9.26 8.82 34.52
N LEU A 335 -10.50 9.20 34.86
CA LEU A 335 -10.78 10.03 36.03
C LEU A 335 -10.94 9.14 37.27
N ASN A 336 -9.92 9.15 38.14
CA ASN A 336 -9.86 8.35 39.37
C ASN A 336 -10.32 9.11 40.63
N SER A 337 -10.91 10.31 40.46
CA SER A 337 -11.34 11.22 41.53
C SER A 337 -12.77 11.68 41.28
N THR A 338 -13.50 12.07 42.33
CA THR A 338 -14.81 12.74 42.25
C THR A 338 -14.71 14.26 42.13
N ALA A 339 -13.57 14.85 42.45
CA ALA A 339 -13.33 16.29 42.39
C ALA A 339 -12.25 16.67 41.35
N LEU A 340 -12.47 17.79 40.69
CA LEU A 340 -11.52 18.54 39.86
C LEU A 340 -10.97 19.71 40.67
N GLU A 341 -9.65 19.82 40.80
CA GLU A 341 -8.98 20.97 41.44
C GLU A 341 -8.21 21.78 40.39
N VAL A 342 -8.33 23.11 40.46
CA VAL A 342 -7.55 24.07 39.67
C VAL A 342 -6.82 25.01 40.61
N SER A 343 -5.48 24.94 40.61
CA SER A 343 -4.59 25.76 41.43
C SER A 343 -3.76 26.70 40.56
N VAL A 344 -3.34 27.85 41.09
CA VAL A 344 -2.45 28.79 40.38
C VAL A 344 -1.15 28.95 41.15
N TYR A 345 -0.03 28.97 40.42
CA TYR A 345 1.31 29.07 40.95
C TYR A 345 2.08 30.22 40.28
N GLU A 346 2.88 30.93 41.09
CA GLU A 346 3.87 31.89 40.63
C GLU A 346 5.26 31.27 40.60
N GLU A 347 5.96 31.43 39.48
CA GLU A 347 7.29 30.88 39.25
C GLU A 347 8.37 31.85 39.75
N THR A 348 9.17 31.42 40.73
CA THR A 348 10.23 32.25 41.33
C THR A 348 11.45 32.34 40.40
N PRO A 349 12.06 33.53 40.20
CA PRO A 349 13.22 33.66 39.32
C PRO A 349 14.44 32.89 39.83
N GLN A 350 15.07 32.07 38.99
CA GLN A 350 16.42 31.58 39.27
C GLN A 350 17.44 32.72 39.19
N PRO A 351 18.43 32.79 40.12
CA PRO A 351 19.55 33.71 40.00
C PRO A 351 20.44 33.32 38.80
N PRO A 352 21.15 34.28 38.18
CA PRO A 352 22.07 33.98 37.08
C PRO A 352 23.23 33.09 37.55
N PRO A 353 23.79 32.23 36.67
CA PRO A 353 24.91 31.37 37.04
C PRO A 353 26.15 32.22 37.36
N SER A 354 26.56 32.20 38.62
CA SER A 354 27.86 32.74 39.05
C SER A 354 28.99 31.93 38.42
N SER A 355 30.00 32.62 37.90
CA SER A 355 31.21 32.01 37.36
C SER A 355 32.00 31.26 38.44
N GLU A 356 32.81 30.30 37.98
CA GLU A 356 33.78 29.51 38.76
C GLU A 356 33.20 28.42 39.66
N GLY A 357 33.18 27.20 39.10
CA GLY A 357 34.30 26.33 39.44
C GLY A 357 34.14 25.34 40.58
N ASP A 358 32.92 25.02 41.03
CA ASP A 358 32.73 23.86 41.91
C ASP A 358 31.53 22.96 41.54
N LYS A 359 31.65 21.67 41.87
CA LYS A 359 30.75 20.61 41.39
C LYS A 359 29.34 20.70 42.01
N PRO A 360 28.25 20.67 41.22
CA PRO A 360 26.90 20.60 41.78
C PRO A 360 26.57 19.17 42.24
N ALA A 361 26.86 18.87 43.50
CA ALA A 361 26.41 17.66 44.15
C ALA A 361 24.95 17.82 44.66
N ALA A 362 24.02 17.08 44.05
CA ALA A 362 22.77 16.58 44.66
C ALA A 362 21.80 17.54 45.39
N ALA A 363 21.92 18.87 45.24
CA ALA A 363 21.07 19.87 45.92
C ALA A 363 20.31 20.82 44.96
N ALA A 364 20.01 20.37 43.74
CA ALA A 364 19.31 21.15 42.70
C ALA A 364 17.87 20.67 42.44
N ALA A 365 17.16 20.25 43.49
CA ALA A 365 15.76 19.81 43.42
C ALA A 365 14.86 20.75 44.24
N ALA A 366 13.76 21.20 43.62
CA ALA A 366 12.69 22.01 44.20
C ALA A 366 13.08 23.41 44.73
N ALA A 367 13.22 24.37 43.83
CA ALA A 367 12.69 25.71 44.12
C ALA A 367 11.15 25.56 44.16
N ALA A 368 10.52 25.92 45.29
CA ALA A 368 9.09 25.71 45.48
C ALA A 368 8.28 26.81 44.78
N ASP A 369 7.55 26.43 43.72
CA ASP A 369 6.52 27.27 43.10
C ASP A 369 5.55 27.78 44.18
N THR A 370 5.35 29.11 44.28
CA THR A 370 4.47 29.67 45.33
C THR A 370 3.01 29.55 44.88
N SER A 371 2.20 28.81 45.64
CA SER A 371 0.77 28.64 45.36
C SER A 371 -0.04 29.88 45.74
N LEU A 372 -0.80 30.42 44.78
CA LEU A 372 -1.70 31.57 44.95
C LEU A 372 -3.15 31.16 45.31
N GLY A 373 -3.38 29.87 45.59
CA GLY A 373 -4.69 29.30 45.95
C GLY A 373 -5.20 28.24 44.96
N SER A 374 -6.33 27.60 45.30
CA SER A 374 -7.03 26.64 44.44
C SER A 374 -8.56 26.78 44.49
N VAL A 375 -9.24 26.22 43.50
CA VAL A 375 -10.70 26.08 43.43
C VAL A 375 -11.05 24.64 43.07
N SER A 376 -12.11 24.10 43.68
CA SER A 376 -12.55 22.71 43.46
C SER A 376 -13.98 22.62 42.91
N PHE A 377 -14.24 21.58 42.12
CA PHE A 377 -15.54 21.29 41.50
C PHE A 377 -15.89 19.80 41.64
N ASP A 378 -17.12 19.46 42.03
CA ASP A 378 -17.62 18.08 41.96
C ASP A 378 -17.91 17.70 40.51
N LEU A 379 -17.36 16.58 40.04
CA LEU A 379 -17.55 16.07 38.68
C LEU A 379 -18.99 15.66 38.36
N GLN A 380 -19.86 15.48 39.37
CA GLN A 380 -21.27 15.14 39.20
C GLN A 380 -22.13 16.34 38.81
N GLU A 381 -21.76 17.54 39.26
CA GLU A 381 -22.51 18.78 39.01
C GLU A 381 -22.15 19.44 37.67
N ILE A 382 -21.08 18.98 37.02
CA ILE A 382 -20.57 19.58 35.78
C ILE A 382 -21.59 19.41 34.63
N PRO A 383 -21.97 20.51 33.94
CA PRO A 383 -22.96 20.46 32.87
C PRO A 383 -22.48 19.63 31.68
N LYS A 384 -23.41 18.90 31.06
CA LYS A 384 -23.17 18.14 29.82
C LYS A 384 -23.48 19.03 28.61
N ARG A 385 -22.63 18.97 27.58
CA ARG A 385 -22.79 19.69 26.31
C ARG A 385 -22.69 18.71 25.14
N VAL A 386 -23.58 18.80 24.15
CA VAL A 386 -23.52 17.98 22.94
C VAL A 386 -23.67 18.88 21.72
N ALA A 387 -22.80 18.75 20.70
CA ALA A 387 -22.99 19.52 19.47
C ALA A 387 -24.40 19.25 18.88
N PRO A 388 -25.19 20.29 18.54
CA PRO A 388 -24.77 21.65 18.19
C PRO A 388 -24.83 22.71 19.33
N ASP A 389 -24.92 22.32 20.60
CA ASP A 389 -25.03 23.27 21.73
C ASP A 389 -23.89 24.32 21.73
N SER A 390 -24.25 25.59 21.98
CA SER A 390 -23.30 26.71 22.08
C SER A 390 -22.26 26.50 23.20
N PRO A 391 -21.02 27.00 23.05
CA PRO A 391 -20.01 26.90 24.11
C PRO A 391 -20.42 27.68 25.36
N LEU A 392 -20.12 27.14 26.54
CA LEU A 392 -20.40 27.81 27.81
C LEU A 392 -19.55 29.08 27.98
N ALA A 393 -20.16 30.11 28.56
CA ALA A 393 -19.47 31.33 28.94
C ALA A 393 -18.48 31.06 30.08
N PRO A 394 -17.21 31.47 29.97
CA PRO A 394 -16.24 31.44 31.07
C PRO A 394 -16.70 32.33 32.23
N GLN A 395 -16.55 31.83 33.45
CA GLN A 395 -16.91 32.52 34.68
C GLN A 395 -15.66 32.77 35.53
N TRP A 396 -15.73 33.77 36.41
CA TRP A 396 -14.70 34.06 37.40
C TRP A 396 -14.97 33.28 38.68
N TYR A 397 -13.93 32.64 39.20
CA TYR A 397 -13.93 31.97 40.51
C TYR A 397 -12.77 32.52 41.32
N THR A 398 -13.05 32.97 42.55
CA THR A 398 -12.01 33.35 43.51
C THR A 398 -11.36 32.08 44.05
N LEU A 399 -10.02 32.09 44.19
CA LEU A 399 -9.27 30.94 44.71
C LEU A 399 -9.22 30.97 46.24
N ASP A 400 -9.40 29.81 46.86
CA ASP A 400 -9.14 29.60 48.28
C ASP A 400 -7.63 29.51 48.51
N GLY A 401 -7.08 30.41 49.31
CA GLY A 401 -5.64 30.54 49.56
C GLY A 401 -5.30 30.66 51.05
N PRO A 402 -4.04 30.41 51.45
CA PRO A 402 -3.62 30.46 52.86
C PRO A 402 -3.53 31.88 53.43
N ASP A 403 -3.48 32.92 52.59
CA ASP A 403 -3.46 34.34 52.96
C ASP A 403 -4.65 35.07 52.32
N GLU A 404 -5.62 35.54 53.12
CA GLU A 404 -6.78 36.34 52.64
C GLU A 404 -6.36 37.65 51.93
N ALA A 405 -5.15 38.14 52.18
CA ALA A 405 -4.64 39.39 51.64
C ALA A 405 -4.29 39.35 50.13
N ALA A 406 -4.18 38.17 49.53
CA ALA A 406 -3.69 37.96 48.16
C ALA A 406 -4.76 37.40 47.21
N ALA A 407 -5.99 37.94 47.27
CA ALA A 407 -7.12 37.51 46.44
C ALA A 407 -6.74 37.38 44.95
N CYS A 408 -6.90 36.16 44.43
CA CYS A 408 -6.59 35.77 43.06
C CYS A 408 -7.86 35.15 42.45
N ASP A 409 -8.34 35.71 41.34
CA ASP A 409 -9.50 35.18 40.60
C ASP A 409 -9.03 34.44 39.35
N VAL A 410 -9.66 33.31 39.00
CA VAL A 410 -9.41 32.58 37.74
C VAL A 410 -10.65 32.56 36.88
N MET A 411 -10.47 32.89 35.59
CA MET A 411 -11.52 32.85 34.58
C MET A 411 -11.48 31.51 33.83
N LEU A 412 -12.46 30.65 34.09
CA LEU A 412 -12.52 29.29 33.54
C LEU A 412 -13.94 28.85 33.14
N ALA A 413 -14.02 27.80 32.32
CA ALA A 413 -15.27 27.06 32.05
C ALA A 413 -15.01 25.56 32.11
N VAL A 414 -15.96 24.81 32.67
CA VAL A 414 -15.89 23.34 32.79
C VAL A 414 -17.16 22.70 32.26
N TRP A 415 -17.05 21.64 31.45
CA TRP A 415 -18.19 20.87 30.94
C TRP A 415 -17.82 19.44 30.58
N ILE A 416 -18.81 18.55 30.53
CA ILE A 416 -18.68 17.19 29.99
C ILE A 416 -19.14 17.22 28.53
N GLY A 417 -18.22 17.03 27.60
CA GLY A 417 -18.48 16.97 26.16
C GLY A 417 -18.17 15.61 25.56
N THR A 418 -18.07 15.54 24.23
CA THR A 418 -17.62 14.36 23.47
C THR A 418 -16.55 14.77 22.46
N GLN A 419 -15.98 13.82 21.72
CA GLN A 419 -15.01 14.12 20.65
C GLN A 419 -15.59 14.96 19.48
N ALA A 420 -16.92 15.13 19.44
CA ALA A 420 -17.62 15.99 18.48
C ALA A 420 -17.68 17.47 18.90
N ASP A 421 -17.19 17.81 20.11
CA ASP A 421 -17.08 19.20 20.56
C ASP A 421 -16.01 19.94 19.74
N GLU A 422 -16.30 21.16 19.30
CA GLU A 422 -15.38 22.04 18.58
C GLU A 422 -14.06 22.25 19.33
N ALA A 423 -14.12 22.30 20.67
CA ALA A 423 -12.95 22.44 21.53
C ALA A 423 -12.02 21.22 21.52
N PHE A 424 -12.49 20.04 21.08
CA PHE A 424 -11.72 18.79 21.12
C PHE A 424 -10.44 18.83 20.28
N GLN A 425 -10.44 19.56 19.15
CA GLN A 425 -9.26 19.68 18.28
C GLN A 425 -8.21 20.66 18.82
N GLU A 426 -8.59 21.58 19.70
CA GLU A 426 -7.70 22.61 20.26
C GLU A 426 -7.20 22.24 21.66
N ALA A 427 -7.95 21.40 22.36
CA ALA A 427 -7.62 20.93 23.70
C ALA A 427 -6.34 20.10 23.77
N TRP A 428 -5.63 20.23 24.88
CA TRP A 428 -4.68 19.22 25.38
C TRP A 428 -5.46 17.94 25.71
N GLN A 429 -5.16 16.80 25.07
CA GLN A 429 -5.80 15.52 25.43
C GLN A 429 -4.93 14.69 26.39
N SER A 430 -5.55 14.08 27.40
CA SER A 430 -4.86 13.28 28.43
C SER A 430 -4.24 11.98 27.92
N ASP A 431 -4.75 11.43 26.82
CA ASP A 431 -4.27 10.20 26.16
C ASP A 431 -3.17 10.45 25.12
N SER A 432 -2.91 11.72 24.78
CA SER A 432 -2.09 12.13 23.64
C SER A 432 -0.85 12.96 24.02
N GLY A 433 -0.46 12.96 25.32
CA GLY A 433 0.67 13.73 25.84
C GLY A 433 0.53 15.24 25.60
N GLY A 434 -0.70 15.76 25.74
CA GLY A 434 -1.31 16.73 24.82
C GLY A 434 -0.75 18.15 24.65
N LEU A 435 0.45 18.50 25.16
CA LEU A 435 1.01 19.86 24.98
C LEU A 435 1.90 19.99 23.73
N VAL A 436 2.31 18.85 23.16
CA VAL A 436 3.14 18.78 21.95
C VAL A 436 2.26 18.92 20.71
N VAL A 437 2.55 19.93 19.88
CA VAL A 437 1.74 20.22 18.67
C VAL A 437 1.66 19.01 17.74
N HIS A 438 2.72 18.21 17.65
CA HIS A 438 2.82 17.00 16.81
C HIS A 438 1.85 15.86 17.15
N THR A 439 1.14 15.87 18.29
CA THR A 439 0.20 14.79 18.64
C THR A 439 -1.27 15.14 18.38
N ARG A 440 -1.59 16.38 18.00
CA ARG A 440 -2.98 16.86 17.83
C ARG A 440 -3.66 16.31 16.57
N SER A 441 -4.99 16.12 16.64
CA SER A 441 -5.82 15.88 15.47
C SER A 441 -6.07 17.18 14.69
N LYS A 442 -6.04 17.10 13.35
CA LYS A 442 -6.38 18.26 12.50
C LYS A 442 -6.74 17.85 11.08
N ALA A 443 -7.60 18.64 10.45
CA ALA A 443 -7.83 18.60 9.01
C ALA A 443 -6.91 19.60 8.28
N TYR A 444 -6.40 19.21 7.11
CA TYR A 444 -5.57 20.05 6.26
C TYR A 444 -6.17 20.16 4.86
N LEU A 445 -5.75 21.19 4.12
CA LEU A 445 -6.15 21.38 2.73
C LEU A 445 -4.90 21.39 1.84
N SER A 446 -4.91 20.60 0.76
CA SER A 446 -3.87 20.67 -0.27
C SER A 446 -3.89 22.06 -0.94
N PRO A 447 -2.73 22.58 -1.35
CA PRO A 447 -2.70 23.80 -2.14
C PRO A 447 -3.39 23.55 -3.48
N LYS A 448 -4.10 24.55 -3.98
CA LYS A 448 -4.78 24.46 -5.28
C LYS A 448 -3.75 24.58 -6.40
N LEU A 449 -3.55 23.51 -7.14
CA LEU A 449 -2.52 23.40 -8.17
C LEU A 449 -3.04 23.81 -9.56
N TRP A 450 -2.18 24.44 -10.35
CA TRP A 450 -2.41 24.86 -11.73
C TRP A 450 -1.21 24.45 -12.60
N TYR A 451 -1.41 24.24 -13.90
CA TYR A 451 -0.29 24.19 -14.84
C TYR A 451 0.00 25.61 -15.35
N LEU A 452 1.26 26.05 -15.23
CA LEU A 452 1.76 27.27 -15.84
C LEU A 452 2.49 26.87 -17.13
N ARG A 453 1.95 27.25 -18.28
CA ARG A 453 2.58 27.03 -19.60
C ARG A 453 3.33 28.29 -20.01
N LEU A 454 4.61 28.11 -20.30
CA LEU A 454 5.50 29.09 -20.92
C LEU A 454 5.87 28.58 -22.31
N THR A 455 5.33 29.17 -23.37
CA THR A 455 5.81 28.96 -24.74
C THR A 455 6.92 29.96 -25.02
N VAL A 456 8.14 29.46 -25.24
CA VAL A 456 9.31 30.26 -25.64
C VAL A 456 9.37 30.27 -27.16
N ILE A 457 9.08 31.42 -27.78
CA ILE A 457 8.99 31.53 -29.25
C ILE A 457 10.37 31.84 -29.82
N GLN A 458 10.87 33.05 -29.54
CA GLN A 458 12.11 33.57 -30.11
C GLN A 458 12.72 34.67 -29.23
N THR A 459 13.94 35.07 -29.55
CA THR A 459 14.59 36.25 -28.98
C THR A 459 14.95 37.25 -30.07
N GLN A 460 15.16 38.51 -29.68
CA GLN A 460 15.52 39.59 -30.57
C GLN A 460 16.56 40.49 -29.90
N ASP A 461 17.49 41.04 -30.68
CA ASP A 461 18.50 42.02 -30.23
C ASP A 461 19.40 41.52 -29.09
N LEU A 462 19.69 40.20 -29.03
CA LEU A 462 20.55 39.64 -27.98
C LEU A 462 21.97 40.20 -28.05
N ARG A 463 22.42 40.81 -26.95
CA ARG A 463 23.77 41.34 -26.80
C ARG A 463 24.69 40.31 -26.14
N LEU A 464 25.24 39.44 -26.96
CA LEU A 464 26.25 38.46 -26.53
C LEU A 464 27.54 39.19 -26.08
N PRO A 465 28.28 38.67 -25.09
CA PRO A 465 29.63 39.15 -24.78
C PRO A 465 30.52 39.06 -26.03
N PRO A 466 31.43 40.01 -26.27
CA PRO A 466 32.38 39.90 -27.36
C PRO A 466 33.26 38.66 -27.16
N LEU A 467 33.39 37.85 -28.21
CA LEU A 467 34.30 36.71 -28.24
C LEU A 467 35.75 37.22 -28.07
N PRO A 468 36.62 36.56 -27.30
CA PRO A 468 38.05 36.88 -27.30
C PRO A 468 38.65 36.74 -28.71
N ASP A 469 39.65 37.58 -29.00
CA ASP A 469 40.06 37.94 -30.37
C ASP A 469 40.22 36.77 -31.36
N SER A 470 39.73 36.99 -32.57
CA SER A 470 39.65 36.02 -33.67
C SER A 470 40.99 35.47 -34.17
N LYS A 471 42.12 35.94 -33.65
CA LYS A 471 43.48 35.47 -33.98
C LYS A 471 43.94 34.26 -33.16
N ALA A 472 43.25 33.90 -32.08
CA ALA A 472 43.60 32.77 -31.20
C ALA A 472 42.67 31.55 -31.35
N ARG A 473 42.13 31.31 -32.55
CA ARG A 473 41.15 30.23 -32.80
C ARG A 473 41.82 28.94 -33.29
N PRO A 474 41.93 27.87 -32.48
CA PRO A 474 42.19 26.54 -33.03
C PRO A 474 41.03 26.11 -33.92
N ALA A 475 41.33 25.45 -35.04
CA ALA A 475 40.33 24.99 -36.01
C ALA A 475 39.37 23.99 -35.35
N GLY A 476 38.13 24.42 -35.08
CA GLY A 476 37.09 23.60 -34.45
C GLY A 476 36.26 24.27 -33.34
N SER A 477 36.52 25.53 -32.94
CA SER A 477 35.72 26.14 -31.86
C SER A 477 34.24 26.32 -32.26
N VAL A 478 33.34 25.74 -31.46
CA VAL A 478 31.88 25.85 -31.62
C VAL A 478 31.43 27.30 -31.37
N GLY A 479 30.36 27.73 -32.04
CA GLY A 479 29.73 29.03 -31.75
C GLY A 479 28.97 29.02 -30.41
N PRO A 480 28.45 30.17 -29.94
CA PRO A 480 27.70 30.22 -28.68
C PRO A 480 26.44 29.35 -28.76
N GLU A 481 26.24 28.45 -27.80
CA GLU A 481 25.05 27.58 -27.74
C GLU A 481 24.05 28.18 -26.76
N LEU A 482 22.97 28.78 -27.25
CA LEU A 482 22.01 29.48 -26.41
C LEU A 482 20.87 28.56 -26.00
N HIS A 483 20.51 28.57 -24.71
CA HIS A 483 19.26 28.00 -24.22
C HIS A 483 18.55 28.98 -23.28
N ILE A 484 17.22 28.87 -23.20
CA ILE A 484 16.43 29.64 -22.26
C ILE A 484 16.12 28.75 -21.06
N LYS A 485 16.55 29.23 -19.88
CA LYS A 485 16.23 28.65 -18.59
C LYS A 485 15.08 29.43 -17.98
N ALA A 486 14.02 28.75 -17.60
CA ALA A 486 12.91 29.32 -16.87
C ALA A 486 12.78 28.67 -15.49
N GLN A 487 12.55 29.50 -14.47
CA GLN A 487 12.52 29.11 -13.08
C GLN A 487 11.26 29.64 -12.39
N LEU A 488 10.53 28.73 -11.74
CA LEU A 488 9.38 29.00 -10.88
C LEU A 488 9.63 28.38 -9.50
N GLY A 489 9.95 29.23 -8.52
CA GLY A 489 10.37 28.77 -7.20
C GLY A 489 11.58 27.83 -7.29
N GLY A 490 11.41 26.58 -6.84
CA GLY A 490 12.41 25.51 -6.96
C GLY A 490 12.36 24.68 -8.25
N GLN A 491 11.42 24.93 -9.17
CA GLN A 491 11.36 24.25 -10.46
C GLN A 491 12.20 25.01 -11.50
N VAL A 492 13.07 24.29 -12.21
CA VAL A 492 13.91 24.84 -13.29
C VAL A 492 13.77 23.95 -14.51
N PHE A 493 13.34 24.53 -15.63
CA PHE A 493 13.35 23.88 -16.94
C PHE A 493 14.21 24.69 -17.92
N LYS A 494 14.81 24.00 -18.88
CA LYS A 494 15.62 24.61 -19.95
C LYS A 494 15.07 24.16 -21.30
N THR A 495 15.07 25.06 -22.28
CA THR A 495 14.81 24.71 -23.69
C THR A 495 15.99 23.93 -24.28
N ASN A 496 15.82 23.34 -25.46
CA ASN A 496 16.95 22.80 -26.21
C ASN A 496 17.98 23.90 -26.54
N ARG A 497 19.22 23.47 -26.74
CA ARG A 497 20.30 24.39 -27.17
C ARG A 497 20.14 24.71 -28.65
N VAL A 498 20.26 25.98 -28.97
CA VAL A 498 20.23 26.50 -30.35
C VAL A 498 21.49 27.33 -30.55
N ALA A 499 22.33 26.91 -31.51
CA ALA A 499 23.38 27.77 -32.02
C ALA A 499 22.71 28.88 -32.86
N PRO A 500 22.93 30.17 -32.59
CA PRO A 500 22.51 31.22 -33.50
C PRO A 500 23.31 31.05 -34.79
N GLY A 501 22.60 30.99 -35.92
CA GLY A 501 23.24 31.02 -37.24
C GLY A 501 23.76 32.42 -37.56
N ALA A 502 23.74 32.80 -38.84
CA ALA A 502 24.08 34.17 -39.25
C ALA A 502 23.13 35.26 -38.68
N SER A 503 22.02 34.89 -38.04
CA SER A 503 21.08 35.82 -37.40
C SER A 503 21.18 35.79 -35.87
N THR A 504 21.15 36.98 -35.26
CA THR A 504 21.15 37.21 -33.80
C THR A 504 19.85 36.87 -33.07
N ASN A 505 18.88 36.25 -33.76
CA ASN A 505 17.50 36.04 -33.28
C ASN A 505 17.16 34.53 -33.23
N PRO A 506 17.72 33.74 -32.30
CA PRO A 506 17.37 32.33 -32.18
C PRO A 506 15.91 32.13 -31.77
N SER A 507 15.32 31.04 -32.27
CA SER A 507 13.95 30.61 -32.02
C SER A 507 13.91 29.16 -31.54
N TRP A 508 12.97 28.86 -30.63
CA TRP A 508 12.81 27.54 -30.01
C TRP A 508 11.42 26.97 -30.32
N ASN A 509 10.36 27.77 -30.17
CA ASN A 509 8.96 27.32 -30.23
C ASN A 509 8.64 26.16 -29.27
N GLU A 510 9.21 26.20 -28.06
CA GLU A 510 9.10 25.13 -27.06
C GLU A 510 8.17 25.50 -25.90
N ASP A 511 7.38 24.53 -25.47
CA ASP A 511 6.47 24.64 -24.32
C ASP A 511 7.10 24.07 -23.04
N LEU A 512 7.43 24.96 -22.10
CA LEU A 512 7.84 24.60 -20.74
C LEU A 512 6.61 24.64 -19.82
N LEU A 513 6.28 23.50 -19.20
CA LEU A 513 5.17 23.39 -18.24
C LEU A 513 5.70 23.28 -16.81
N PHE A 514 5.16 24.11 -15.92
CA PHE A 514 5.45 24.11 -14.48
C PHE A 514 4.18 23.81 -13.68
N VAL A 515 4.32 23.30 -12.46
CA VAL A 515 3.21 23.22 -11.51
C VAL A 515 3.23 24.44 -10.59
N ALA A 516 2.20 25.29 -10.67
CA ALA A 516 2.04 26.47 -9.83
C ALA A 516 1.02 26.17 -8.72
N ALA A 517 1.43 26.30 -7.46
CA ALA A 517 0.57 26.09 -6.29
C ALA A 517 0.01 27.42 -5.78
N GLU A 518 -1.27 27.50 -5.43
CA GLU A 518 -1.90 28.71 -4.85
C GLU A 518 -1.68 28.75 -3.33
N PRO A 519 -1.22 29.88 -2.72
CA PRO A 519 -0.83 31.14 -3.34
C PRO A 519 0.47 31.01 -4.16
N PHE A 520 0.45 31.58 -5.37
CA PHE A 520 1.51 31.43 -6.36
C PHE A 520 2.82 32.09 -5.94
N ASP A 521 3.95 31.53 -6.39
CA ASP A 521 5.24 32.21 -6.37
C ASP A 521 5.12 33.57 -7.08
N PRO A 522 5.75 34.64 -6.56
CA PRO A 522 5.48 36.00 -7.03
C PRO A 522 5.96 36.23 -8.47
N TYR A 523 7.05 35.57 -8.89
CA TYR A 523 7.69 35.78 -10.19
C TYR A 523 8.07 34.46 -10.87
N LEU A 524 7.79 34.35 -12.17
CA LEU A 524 8.45 33.44 -13.09
C LEU A 524 9.72 34.15 -13.61
N THR A 525 10.89 33.59 -13.35
CA THR A 525 12.16 34.10 -13.86
C THR A 525 12.49 33.41 -15.19
N ILE A 526 12.90 34.18 -16.20
CA ILE A 526 13.33 33.68 -17.52
C ILE A 526 14.73 34.26 -17.78
N SER A 527 15.73 33.41 -17.99
CA SER A 527 17.11 33.81 -18.26
C SER A 527 17.63 33.14 -19.52
N VAL A 528 18.21 33.93 -20.42
CA VAL A 528 19.00 33.42 -21.56
C VAL A 528 20.39 33.09 -21.03
N GLU A 529 20.78 31.83 -21.15
CA GLU A 529 22.10 31.33 -20.77
C GLU A 529 22.86 30.88 -22.03
N ASP A 530 24.15 31.20 -22.11
CA ASP A 530 25.08 30.65 -23.09
C ASP A 530 25.79 29.43 -22.49
N ALA A 531 25.59 28.26 -23.11
CA ALA A 531 26.20 27.00 -22.69
C ALA A 531 27.68 26.87 -23.10
N SER A 532 28.18 27.73 -24.00
CA SER A 532 29.57 27.70 -24.46
C SER A 532 30.52 28.49 -23.55
N SER A 533 30.03 29.54 -22.90
CA SER A 533 30.78 30.36 -21.95
C SER A 533 30.38 30.01 -20.52
N SER A 534 31.36 29.63 -19.68
CA SER A 534 31.16 29.43 -18.25
C SER A 534 31.62 30.68 -17.48
N SER A 535 30.77 31.17 -16.57
CA SER A 535 31.02 32.44 -15.85
C SER A 535 31.34 32.25 -14.36
N SER A 536 31.64 31.04 -13.91
CA SER A 536 31.98 30.76 -12.51
C SER A 536 32.93 29.58 -12.33
N ALA A 537 33.66 29.59 -11.21
CA ALA A 537 34.54 28.49 -10.78
C ALA A 537 33.82 27.14 -10.54
N ALA A 538 32.49 27.09 -10.63
CA ALA A 538 31.67 25.89 -10.52
C ALA A 538 31.14 25.37 -11.88
N GLY A 539 31.61 25.92 -13.01
CA GLY A 539 31.23 25.45 -14.35
C GLY A 539 29.81 25.78 -14.79
N ALA A 540 29.18 26.81 -14.20
CA ALA A 540 27.84 27.25 -14.60
C ALA A 540 27.87 28.09 -15.89
N PRO A 541 26.87 27.96 -16.78
CA PRO A 541 26.76 28.74 -18.02
C PRO A 541 26.52 30.22 -17.75
N ALA A 542 27.07 31.10 -18.60
CA ALA A 542 26.97 32.54 -18.47
C ALA A 542 25.55 33.05 -18.75
N VAL A 543 25.03 33.92 -17.89
CA VAL A 543 23.72 34.54 -18.09
C VAL A 543 23.87 35.77 -19.00
N VAL A 544 23.30 35.69 -20.21
CA VAL A 544 23.30 36.80 -21.19
C VAL A 544 22.30 37.89 -20.77
N GLY A 545 21.13 37.49 -20.27
CA GLY A 545 20.13 38.42 -19.76
C GLY A 545 18.94 37.74 -19.10
N GLN A 546 18.21 38.48 -18.26
CA GLN A 546 17.15 37.97 -17.40
C GLN A 546 15.90 38.86 -17.43
N ALA A 547 14.73 38.24 -17.46
CA ALA A 547 13.42 38.86 -17.30
C ALA A 547 12.66 38.20 -16.13
N ARG A 548 11.75 38.95 -15.49
CA ARG A 548 10.88 38.45 -14.41
C ARG A 548 9.43 38.78 -14.73
N VAL A 549 8.56 37.78 -14.73
CA VAL A 549 7.12 37.92 -15.02
C VAL A 549 6.33 37.74 -13.73
N PRO A 550 5.65 38.78 -13.21
CA PRO A 550 4.82 38.64 -12.02
C PRO A 550 3.58 37.78 -12.34
N LEU A 551 3.38 36.69 -11.58
CA LEU A 551 2.30 35.73 -11.85
C LEU A 551 0.89 36.30 -11.66
N SER A 552 0.74 37.39 -10.91
CA SER A 552 -0.51 38.17 -10.82
C SER A 552 -0.97 38.74 -12.16
N THR A 553 -0.06 38.98 -13.11
CA THR A 553 -0.35 39.52 -14.45
C THR A 553 -0.55 38.44 -15.51
N VAL A 554 -0.46 37.16 -15.14
CA VAL A 554 -0.55 36.04 -16.08
C VAL A 554 -2.01 35.67 -16.32
N HIS A 555 -2.42 35.64 -17.59
CA HIS A 555 -3.77 35.28 -18.00
C HIS A 555 -4.13 33.86 -17.56
N ARG A 556 -5.32 33.70 -16.96
CA ARG A 556 -5.89 32.41 -16.54
C ARG A 556 -6.77 31.85 -17.64
N ARG A 557 -6.29 30.80 -18.30
CA ARG A 557 -6.96 30.12 -19.40
C ARG A 557 -7.87 29.01 -18.87
N LEU A 558 -9.13 29.00 -19.30
CA LEU A 558 -10.12 27.99 -18.90
C LEU A 558 -10.40 26.98 -20.03
N ASP A 559 -10.49 27.46 -21.27
CA ASP A 559 -10.87 26.65 -22.44
C ASP A 559 -9.74 26.46 -23.46
N ASP A 560 -9.88 25.41 -24.28
CA ASP A 560 -8.96 25.01 -25.35
C ASP A 560 -8.96 25.96 -26.56
N ARG A 561 -10.02 26.75 -26.74
CA ARG A 561 -10.22 27.64 -27.90
C ARG A 561 -9.56 29.01 -27.78
N ALA A 562 -9.42 29.54 -26.56
CA ALA A 562 -8.74 30.81 -26.34
C ALA A 562 -7.23 30.61 -26.45
N GLU A 563 -6.58 31.33 -27.37
CA GLU A 563 -5.11 31.38 -27.42
C GLU A 563 -4.58 32.44 -26.45
N PRO A 564 -3.52 32.15 -25.67
CA PRO A 564 -2.96 33.12 -24.75
C PRO A 564 -2.20 34.23 -25.50
N PRO A 565 -2.31 35.50 -25.09
CA PRO A 565 -1.61 36.61 -25.73
C PRO A 565 -0.09 36.43 -25.63
N SER A 566 0.61 36.60 -26.76
CA SER A 566 2.07 36.63 -26.78
C SER A 566 2.57 38.03 -26.45
N ARG A 567 3.66 38.15 -25.69
CA ARG A 567 4.29 39.42 -25.32
C ARG A 567 5.80 39.35 -25.47
N TRP A 568 6.40 40.48 -25.82
CA TRP A 568 7.83 40.70 -25.72
C TRP A 568 8.19 41.15 -24.30
N LEU A 569 9.25 40.58 -23.75
CA LEU A 569 9.82 40.94 -22.46
C LEU A 569 11.24 41.45 -22.67
N ASN A 570 11.58 42.59 -22.07
CA ASN A 570 12.94 43.10 -22.07
C ASN A 570 13.81 42.26 -21.11
N LEU A 571 15.00 41.88 -21.57
CA LEU A 571 16.01 41.20 -20.78
C LEU A 571 16.95 42.26 -20.18
N ALA A 572 17.06 42.29 -18.86
CA ALA A 572 18.10 43.05 -18.17
C ALA A 572 19.43 42.28 -18.24
N GLY A 573 20.55 42.95 -18.41
CA GLY A 573 21.87 42.35 -18.21
C GLY A 573 22.13 42.10 -16.72
N GLY A 574 23.01 41.17 -16.40
CA GLY A 574 23.36 40.81 -15.01
C GLY A 574 24.26 41.83 -14.28
N ASP A 575 24.39 43.04 -14.80
CA ASP A 575 25.36 44.06 -14.38
C ASP A 575 24.76 45.45 -14.61
N GLU A 576 24.92 46.40 -13.67
CA GLU A 576 24.23 47.71 -13.72
C GLU A 576 24.63 48.54 -14.95
N ALA A 577 25.84 48.30 -15.49
CA ALA A 577 26.33 48.91 -16.72
C ALA A 577 25.61 48.42 -18.00
N ARG A 578 24.79 47.37 -17.94
CA ARG A 578 24.08 46.78 -19.10
C ARG A 578 22.57 46.61 -18.85
N PRO A 579 21.79 47.71 -18.74
CA PRO A 579 20.36 47.65 -18.43
C PRO A 579 19.50 46.94 -19.51
N TYR A 580 20.00 46.79 -20.73
CA TYR A 580 19.33 46.09 -21.84
C TYR A 580 20.26 45.06 -22.49
N ALA A 581 19.87 43.79 -22.43
CA ALA A 581 20.57 42.65 -23.01
C ALA A 581 19.83 42.02 -24.23
N GLY A 582 18.63 42.52 -24.57
CA GLY A 582 17.79 42.06 -25.66
C GLY A 582 16.33 41.91 -25.27
N ARG A 583 15.54 41.21 -26.09
CA ARG A 583 14.12 40.89 -25.84
C ARG A 583 13.82 39.41 -26.08
N VAL A 584 12.86 38.87 -25.34
CA VAL A 584 12.34 37.51 -25.52
C VAL A 584 10.83 37.53 -25.76
N HIS A 585 10.38 36.80 -26.79
CA HIS A 585 8.98 36.66 -27.17
C HIS A 585 8.41 35.39 -26.52
N VAL A 586 7.40 35.56 -25.67
CA VAL A 586 6.81 34.45 -24.92
C VAL A 586 5.29 34.51 -24.90
N ARG A 587 4.65 33.34 -24.79
CA ARG A 587 3.27 33.22 -24.29
C ARG A 587 3.34 32.63 -22.89
N VAL A 588 2.63 33.22 -21.94
CA VAL A 588 2.59 32.74 -20.54
C VAL A 588 1.12 32.68 -20.11
N CYS A 589 0.65 31.50 -19.69
CA CYS A 589 -0.71 31.34 -19.18
C CYS A 589 -0.80 30.32 -18.03
N LEU A 590 -1.76 30.55 -17.14
CA LEU A 590 -2.16 29.62 -16.09
C LEU A 590 -3.35 28.81 -16.60
N GLU A 591 -3.16 27.52 -16.87
CA GLU A 591 -4.18 26.64 -17.45
C GLU A 591 -5.03 26.01 -16.33
N GLY A 592 -6.24 26.54 -16.17
CA GLY A 592 -7.22 26.12 -15.17
C GLY A 592 -8.17 25.02 -15.63
N GLY A 593 -8.20 24.71 -16.92
CA GLY A 593 -9.06 23.66 -17.50
C GLY A 593 -8.48 22.25 -17.45
N TYR A 594 -7.25 22.07 -16.94
CA TYR A 594 -6.71 20.75 -16.57
C TYR A 594 -6.99 20.44 -15.10
N HIS A 595 -7.12 19.15 -14.78
CA HIS A 595 -6.86 18.64 -13.44
C HIS A 595 -5.35 18.41 -13.29
N VAL A 596 -4.72 18.98 -12.25
CA VAL A 596 -3.29 18.72 -11.96
C VAL A 596 -3.19 17.45 -11.13
N LEU A 597 -2.61 16.41 -11.72
CA LEU A 597 -2.43 15.11 -11.07
C LEU A 597 -1.31 15.21 -10.00
N ASP A 598 -1.66 15.15 -8.72
CA ASP A 598 -0.74 14.83 -7.62
C ASP A 598 -0.75 13.33 -7.29
N GLU A 599 -1.88 12.66 -7.53
CA GLU A 599 -2.09 11.22 -7.37
C GLU A 599 -1.95 10.43 -8.67
N ALA A 600 -1.68 9.13 -8.58
CA ALA A 600 -1.69 8.24 -9.74
C ALA A 600 -3.14 7.97 -10.20
N ALA A 601 -3.39 8.03 -11.52
CA ALA A 601 -4.75 8.07 -12.10
C ALA A 601 -5.68 6.88 -11.78
N HIS A 602 -5.16 5.76 -11.27
CA HIS A 602 -5.95 4.60 -10.85
C HIS A 602 -6.38 4.63 -9.38
N VAL A 603 -5.69 5.41 -8.53
CA VAL A 603 -6.00 5.62 -7.10
C VAL A 603 -6.44 7.06 -6.80
N ALA A 604 -6.83 7.82 -7.83
CA ALA A 604 -7.21 9.22 -7.70
C ALA A 604 -8.45 9.41 -6.80
N SER A 605 -8.35 10.39 -5.91
CA SER A 605 -9.37 10.83 -4.95
C SER A 605 -10.09 12.11 -5.40
N ASP A 606 -9.50 12.88 -6.31
CA ASP A 606 -10.12 13.97 -7.06
C ASP A 606 -9.82 13.83 -8.55
N VAL A 607 -10.69 14.41 -9.39
CA VAL A 607 -10.51 14.50 -10.85
C VAL A 607 -10.95 15.87 -11.40
N ARG A 608 -11.30 16.83 -10.55
CA ARG A 608 -11.82 18.14 -10.95
C ARG A 608 -10.74 19.03 -11.55
N ALA A 609 -11.16 19.91 -12.46
CA ALA A 609 -10.31 20.96 -13.01
C ALA A 609 -9.76 21.90 -11.91
N ALA A 610 -8.58 22.46 -12.15
CA ALA A 610 -7.98 23.45 -11.27
C ALA A 610 -8.88 24.69 -11.07
N SER A 611 -9.63 25.11 -12.09
CA SER A 611 -10.64 26.16 -11.94
C SER A 611 -11.93 25.65 -11.30
N LYS A 612 -12.35 26.32 -10.21
CA LYS A 612 -13.65 26.06 -9.54
C LYS A 612 -14.85 26.31 -10.48
N GLN A 613 -14.72 27.19 -11.47
CA GLN A 613 -15.81 27.47 -12.43
C GLN A 613 -16.15 26.26 -13.32
N LEU A 614 -15.22 25.32 -13.48
CA LEU A 614 -15.40 24.07 -14.23
C LEU A 614 -15.70 22.87 -13.29
N SER A 615 -15.91 23.10 -12.00
CA SER A 615 -16.24 22.04 -11.05
C SER A 615 -17.72 21.68 -11.10
N LYS A 616 -18.01 20.37 -11.17
CA LYS A 616 -19.37 19.82 -11.03
C LYS A 616 -19.82 19.93 -9.56
N PRO A 617 -21.14 19.98 -9.27
CA PRO A 617 -21.63 19.81 -7.90
C PRO A 617 -21.26 18.43 -7.35
N PRO A 618 -21.21 18.24 -6.01
CA PRO A 618 -20.95 16.94 -5.42
C PRO A 618 -22.10 15.96 -5.72
N VAL A 619 -21.72 14.70 -5.97
CA VAL A 619 -22.61 13.56 -6.20
C VAL A 619 -23.09 12.95 -4.89
N GLY A 620 -22.30 13.06 -3.81
CA GLY A 620 -22.63 12.53 -2.50
C GLY A 620 -21.69 13.00 -1.39
N LEU A 621 -21.87 12.44 -0.20
CA LEU A 621 -21.06 12.66 1.00
C LEU A 621 -20.40 11.33 1.41
N LEU A 622 -19.10 11.35 1.66
CA LEU A 622 -18.34 10.26 2.27
C LEU A 622 -18.10 10.59 3.74
N GLU A 623 -18.51 9.71 4.63
CA GLU A 623 -18.27 9.81 6.07
C GLU A 623 -17.40 8.62 6.51
N VAL A 624 -16.34 8.89 7.29
CA VAL A 624 -15.39 7.89 7.77
C VAL A 624 -15.17 8.09 9.27
N GLY A 625 -15.57 7.10 10.06
CA GLY A 625 -15.21 6.93 11.46
C GLY A 625 -13.96 6.07 11.61
N VAL A 626 -12.91 6.63 12.19
CA VAL A 626 -11.70 5.91 12.59
C VAL A 626 -11.86 5.51 14.05
N ARG A 627 -12.23 4.25 14.31
CA ARG A 627 -12.53 3.78 15.67
C ARG A 627 -11.25 3.47 16.45
N GLY A 628 -10.40 2.62 15.91
CA GLY A 628 -9.17 2.20 16.58
C GLY A 628 -8.28 1.33 15.71
N ALA A 629 -7.23 0.80 16.31
CA ALA A 629 -6.45 -0.30 15.76
C ALA A 629 -6.28 -1.39 16.82
N ALA A 630 -5.95 -2.60 16.38
CA ALA A 630 -5.73 -3.76 17.22
C ALA A 630 -4.42 -4.48 16.84
N ASN A 631 -3.74 -5.03 17.84
CA ASN A 631 -2.54 -5.86 17.69
C ASN A 631 -1.42 -5.17 16.89
N LEU A 632 -1.18 -3.87 17.13
CA LEU A 632 -0.08 -3.16 16.49
C LEU A 632 1.27 -3.73 16.94
N VAL A 633 2.17 -3.96 15.98
CA VAL A 633 3.55 -4.43 16.26
C VAL A 633 4.36 -3.29 16.93
N PRO A 634 5.22 -3.59 17.93
CA PRO A 634 6.12 -2.59 18.51
C PRO A 634 7.09 -2.03 17.46
N MET A 635 7.02 -0.72 17.24
CA MET A 635 7.85 0.01 16.27
C MET A 635 9.16 0.50 16.89
N LYS A 636 9.14 0.79 18.20
CA LYS A 636 10.29 1.24 19.00
C LYS A 636 10.62 0.14 20.00
N LEU A 637 11.84 -0.39 19.97
CA LEU A 637 12.36 -1.23 21.05
C LEU A 637 13.10 -0.35 22.06
N ALA A 638 12.85 -0.58 23.34
CA ALA A 638 13.66 0.01 24.41
C ALA A 638 15.11 -0.45 24.30
N LYS A 639 16.06 0.39 24.75
CA LYS A 639 17.51 0.06 24.73
C LYS A 639 17.84 -1.22 25.50
N ASP A 640 17.02 -1.55 26.50
CA ASP A 640 17.20 -2.70 27.38
C ASP A 640 16.50 -3.97 26.85
N GLY A 641 15.87 -3.91 25.65
CA GLY A 641 15.19 -5.03 24.99
C GLY A 641 13.91 -5.54 25.66
N SER A 642 13.60 -5.05 26.87
CA SER A 642 12.53 -5.53 27.75
C SER A 642 11.13 -4.96 27.45
N GLY A 643 11.04 -3.91 26.62
CA GLY A 643 9.78 -3.25 26.29
C GLY A 643 9.77 -2.73 24.86
N GLY A 644 8.60 -2.83 24.21
CA GLY A 644 8.34 -2.20 22.93
C GLY A 644 7.26 -1.13 23.07
N SER A 645 7.28 -0.12 22.20
CA SER A 645 6.19 0.84 22.11
C SER A 645 5.89 1.30 20.69
N THR A 646 4.67 1.81 20.52
CA THR A 646 4.14 2.33 19.25
C THR A 646 3.27 3.54 19.57
N ASP A 647 3.62 4.70 19.02
CA ASP A 647 2.94 5.98 19.22
C ASP A 647 2.06 6.25 17.99
N ALA A 648 0.92 5.57 17.89
CA ALA A 648 0.18 5.44 16.63
C ALA A 648 -0.71 6.64 16.29
N TYR A 649 -0.76 7.01 15.01
CA TYR A 649 -1.75 7.92 14.45
C TYR A 649 -2.15 7.54 13.00
N VAL A 650 -3.29 8.06 12.55
CA VAL A 650 -3.88 7.76 11.23
C VAL A 650 -3.95 9.03 10.39
N VAL A 651 -3.65 8.91 9.09
CA VAL A 651 -3.81 9.98 8.09
C VAL A 651 -4.75 9.51 7.00
N LEU A 652 -5.75 10.33 6.67
CA LEU A 652 -6.74 10.07 5.63
C LEU A 652 -6.58 11.12 4.51
N LYS A 653 -6.56 10.67 3.26
CA LYS A 653 -6.54 11.50 2.06
C LYS A 653 -7.76 11.20 1.21
N TYR A 654 -8.58 12.23 1.00
CA TYR A 654 -9.64 12.19 -0.01
C TYR A 654 -9.94 13.58 -0.57
N GLY A 655 -9.88 13.73 -1.89
CA GLY A 655 -10.01 15.03 -2.54
C GLY A 655 -8.87 15.98 -2.13
N PRO A 656 -9.12 17.29 -2.01
CA PRO A 656 -8.12 18.24 -1.50
C PRO A 656 -8.02 18.23 0.04
N LYS A 657 -8.96 17.60 0.76
CA LYS A 657 -9.01 17.58 2.23
C LYS A 657 -8.23 16.37 2.76
N TRP A 658 -7.27 16.62 3.64
CA TRP A 658 -6.58 15.61 4.43
C TRP A 658 -7.10 15.65 5.87
N ALA A 659 -7.00 14.54 6.59
CA ALA A 659 -7.25 14.48 8.02
C ALA A 659 -6.13 13.69 8.71
N ARG A 660 -5.78 14.09 9.94
CA ARG A 660 -4.85 13.39 10.84
C ARG A 660 -5.53 13.20 12.18
N THR A 661 -5.57 11.98 12.69
CA THR A 661 -6.07 11.70 14.05
C THR A 661 -5.05 12.06 15.12
N ARG A 662 -5.48 12.16 16.39
CA ARG A 662 -4.53 12.38 17.49
C ARG A 662 -3.56 11.19 17.62
N THR A 663 -2.36 11.44 18.14
CA THR A 663 -1.38 10.38 18.41
C THR A 663 -1.68 9.78 19.77
N ILE A 664 -2.00 8.49 19.82
CA ILE A 664 -2.17 7.76 21.07
C ILE A 664 -0.83 7.12 21.41
N LEU A 665 -0.32 7.44 22.60
CA LEU A 665 1.06 7.12 22.99
C LEU A 665 1.17 5.75 23.65
N ASP A 666 2.28 5.07 23.36
CA ASP A 666 2.72 3.81 23.99
C ASP A 666 1.60 2.73 24.12
N GLN A 667 0.74 2.58 23.09
CA GLN A 667 -0.38 1.61 23.05
C GLN A 667 -0.44 0.79 21.77
N PHE A 668 -0.63 -0.53 21.91
CA PHE A 668 -0.82 -1.46 20.77
C PHE A 668 -2.27 -1.58 20.27
N ASN A 669 -3.24 -1.09 21.04
CA ASN A 669 -4.67 -1.12 20.72
C ASN A 669 -5.33 0.28 20.79
N PRO A 670 -4.80 1.28 20.06
CA PRO A 670 -5.23 2.68 20.17
C PRO A 670 -6.71 2.88 19.77
N ARG A 671 -7.41 3.77 20.48
CA ARG A 671 -8.84 4.08 20.29
C ARG A 671 -9.07 5.57 19.99
N TRP A 672 -9.07 5.93 18.71
CA TRP A 672 -9.29 7.31 18.27
C TRP A 672 -10.75 7.73 18.36
N ASN A 673 -11.68 6.93 17.84
CA ASN A 673 -13.12 7.27 17.72
C ASN A 673 -13.41 8.62 17.06
N GLU A 674 -12.62 9.04 16.07
CA GLU A 674 -12.77 10.32 15.37
C GLU A 674 -13.51 10.13 14.03
N GLN A 675 -14.46 11.02 13.70
CA GLN A 675 -15.23 10.97 12.45
C GLN A 675 -14.94 12.19 11.56
N TYR A 676 -14.81 11.93 10.26
CA TYR A 676 -14.50 12.92 9.22
C TYR A 676 -15.47 12.78 8.04
N ALA A 677 -15.70 13.89 7.31
CA ALA A 677 -16.64 13.94 6.19
C ALA A 677 -16.10 14.71 4.98
N TRP A 678 -16.39 14.20 3.77
CA TRP A 678 -15.91 14.74 2.49
C TRP A 678 -16.99 14.76 1.42
N ASP A 679 -16.96 15.80 0.59
CA ASP A 679 -17.79 15.94 -0.60
C ASP A 679 -17.24 15.06 -1.74
N VAL A 680 -18.05 14.10 -2.22
CA VAL A 680 -17.69 13.18 -3.29
C VAL A 680 -18.17 13.73 -4.63
N PHE A 681 -17.25 13.96 -5.56
CA PHE A 681 -17.57 14.47 -6.90
C PHE A 681 -17.65 13.38 -7.98
N ASP A 682 -17.11 12.19 -7.68
CA ASP A 682 -17.09 11.07 -8.61
C ASP A 682 -17.08 9.73 -7.83
N PRO A 683 -18.05 8.81 -8.06
CA PRO A 683 -18.15 7.57 -7.30
C PRO A 683 -17.00 6.58 -7.54
N CYS A 684 -16.18 6.80 -8.56
CA CYS A 684 -15.09 5.89 -8.92
C CYS A 684 -13.75 6.23 -8.24
N THR A 685 -13.73 7.26 -7.40
CA THR A 685 -12.55 7.73 -6.65
C THR A 685 -12.22 6.83 -5.46
N VAL A 686 -10.97 6.94 -4.97
CA VAL A 686 -10.42 6.08 -3.92
C VAL A 686 -10.10 6.90 -2.66
N LEU A 687 -10.54 6.41 -1.51
CA LEU A 687 -10.10 6.85 -0.18
C LEU A 687 -8.79 6.13 0.17
N THR A 688 -7.75 6.88 0.51
CA THR A 688 -6.47 6.32 1.00
C THR A 688 -6.28 6.66 2.48
N ILE A 689 -5.98 5.64 3.29
CA ILE A 689 -5.76 5.74 4.73
C ILE A 689 -4.37 5.14 5.03
N GLY A 690 -3.51 5.88 5.74
CA GLY A 690 -2.20 5.43 6.19
C GLY A 690 -2.10 5.47 7.71
N VAL A 691 -1.41 4.49 8.30
CA VAL A 691 -1.15 4.40 9.74
C VAL A 691 0.36 4.52 9.99
N PHE A 692 0.73 5.34 10.97
CA PHE A 692 2.11 5.73 11.23
C PHE A 692 2.41 5.72 12.73
N ASP A 693 3.68 5.51 13.05
CA ASP A 693 4.26 5.71 14.37
C ASP A 693 4.94 7.09 14.42
N ASN A 694 4.53 7.91 15.40
CA ASN A 694 4.99 9.27 15.59
C ASN A 694 6.36 9.27 16.29
N VAL A 695 7.44 9.42 15.54
CA VAL A 695 8.79 9.43 16.12
C VAL A 695 9.15 10.85 16.63
N ARG A 696 8.53 11.87 16.03
CA ARG A 696 8.77 13.31 16.31
C ARG A 696 8.32 13.78 17.70
N PHE A 697 7.56 12.98 18.44
CA PHE A 697 7.06 13.33 19.79
C PHE A 697 8.17 13.38 20.86
N LYS A 698 9.11 12.44 20.85
CA LYS A 698 10.10 12.28 21.95
C LYS A 698 11.40 13.06 21.72
N GLN A 699 11.82 13.28 20.47
CA GLN A 699 12.97 14.12 20.10
C GLN A 699 12.75 14.79 18.73
N ALA A 700 12.73 16.12 18.69
CA ALA A 700 12.54 16.92 17.47
C ALA A 700 13.87 17.15 16.70
N GLU A 701 14.68 16.10 16.56
CA GLU A 701 15.91 16.13 15.77
C GLU A 701 15.61 16.47 14.28
N PRO A 702 16.34 17.39 13.64
CA PRO A 702 16.09 17.78 12.25
C PRO A 702 16.49 16.65 11.29
N GLY A 703 15.52 15.78 10.98
CA GLY A 703 15.70 14.66 10.06
C GLY A 703 14.93 13.39 10.44
N THR A 704 14.34 13.32 11.64
CA THR A 704 13.52 12.18 12.06
C THR A 704 12.30 12.02 11.16
N LYS A 705 12.06 10.78 10.71
CA LYS A 705 10.95 10.40 9.82
C LYS A 705 9.97 9.52 10.58
N ASP A 706 8.68 9.75 10.39
CA ASP A 706 7.65 8.90 10.99
C ASP A 706 7.67 7.51 10.35
N ALA A 707 7.55 6.47 11.18
CA ALA A 707 7.66 5.09 10.70
C ALA A 707 6.31 4.59 10.15
N ARG A 708 6.37 3.86 9.04
CA ARG A 708 5.19 3.39 8.29
C ARG A 708 4.69 2.08 8.87
N ILE A 709 3.45 2.03 9.37
CA ILE A 709 2.81 0.82 9.90
C ILE A 709 1.99 0.11 8.81
N GLY A 710 1.25 0.86 7.98
CA GLY A 710 0.49 0.26 6.87
C GLY A 710 -0.40 1.25 6.13
N LYS A 711 -1.03 0.77 5.05
CA LYS A 711 -1.92 1.56 4.19
C LYS A 711 -3.13 0.73 3.76
N VAL A 712 -4.30 1.36 3.75
CA VAL A 712 -5.57 0.79 3.29
C VAL A 712 -6.15 1.69 2.20
N ARG A 713 -6.73 1.08 1.17
CA ARG A 713 -7.40 1.76 0.06
C ARG A 713 -8.80 1.22 -0.15
N ILE A 714 -9.76 2.12 -0.29
CA ILE A 714 -11.18 1.77 -0.41
C ILE A 714 -11.78 2.60 -1.53
N ARG A 715 -12.22 1.94 -2.61
CA ARG A 715 -12.85 2.59 -3.76
C ARG A 715 -14.34 2.80 -3.47
N LEU A 716 -14.83 4.02 -3.68
CA LEU A 716 -16.22 4.38 -3.35
C LEU A 716 -17.28 3.60 -4.14
N SER A 717 -16.91 3.11 -5.33
CA SER A 717 -17.79 2.32 -6.19
C SER A 717 -18.09 0.91 -5.67
N THR A 718 -17.34 0.42 -4.67
CA THR A 718 -17.60 -0.89 -4.04
C THR A 718 -18.46 -0.79 -2.78
N LEU A 719 -18.92 0.41 -2.41
CA LEU A 719 -19.80 0.63 -1.27
C LEU A 719 -21.25 0.77 -1.73
N ASP A 720 -22.20 0.20 -0.99
CA ASP A 720 -23.63 0.45 -1.17
C ASP A 720 -23.97 1.87 -0.66
N THR A 721 -24.92 2.55 -1.31
CA THR A 721 -25.37 3.89 -0.87
C THR A 721 -26.13 3.83 0.45
N ASN A 722 -25.88 4.78 1.34
CA ASN A 722 -26.47 4.93 2.68
C ASN A 722 -26.24 3.73 3.62
N ARG A 723 -25.35 2.80 3.27
CA ARG A 723 -24.97 1.66 4.11
C ARG A 723 -23.72 1.98 4.92
N VAL A 724 -23.71 1.57 6.19
CA VAL A 724 -22.53 1.64 7.06
C VAL A 724 -21.74 0.34 6.97
N TYR A 725 -20.44 0.45 6.75
CA TYR A 725 -19.47 -0.66 6.72
C TYR A 725 -18.51 -0.50 7.89
N ALA A 726 -18.68 -1.29 8.95
CA ALA A 726 -17.85 -1.27 10.14
C ALA A 726 -16.97 -2.54 10.20
N ASN A 727 -15.79 -2.46 9.58
CA ASN A 727 -14.92 -3.61 9.31
C ASN A 727 -13.50 -3.40 9.87
N THR A 728 -12.82 -4.50 10.20
CA THR A 728 -11.36 -4.53 10.44
C THR A 728 -10.60 -4.74 9.13
N TYR A 729 -9.50 -4.01 8.94
CA TYR A 729 -8.63 -4.12 7.77
C TYR A 729 -7.20 -4.44 8.20
N PRO A 730 -6.54 -5.47 7.64
CA PRO A 730 -5.19 -5.83 8.01
C PRO A 730 -4.18 -4.77 7.53
N LEU A 731 -3.37 -4.26 8.47
CA LEU A 731 -2.24 -3.39 8.16
C LEU A 731 -1.06 -4.27 7.75
N THR A 732 -0.59 -4.08 6.52
CA THR A 732 0.58 -4.79 5.98
C THR A 732 1.64 -3.79 5.54
N ALA A 733 2.88 -4.02 5.95
CA ALA A 733 4.04 -3.25 5.53
C ALA A 733 5.06 -4.16 4.84
N VAL A 734 5.59 -3.67 3.72
CA VAL A 734 6.72 -4.28 3.03
C VAL A 734 8.00 -3.74 3.66
N HIS A 735 8.84 -4.63 4.19
CA HIS A 735 10.17 -4.30 4.70
C HIS A 735 11.24 -5.09 3.93
N PRO A 736 12.53 -4.69 3.95
CA PRO A 736 13.61 -5.48 3.33
C PRO A 736 13.71 -6.94 3.83
N SER A 737 13.20 -7.23 5.03
CA SER A 737 13.13 -8.58 5.62
C SER A 737 11.94 -9.43 5.15
N GLY A 738 11.05 -8.88 4.32
CA GLY A 738 9.78 -9.51 3.91
C GLY A 738 8.57 -8.65 4.28
N VAL A 739 7.38 -9.15 3.95
CA VAL A 739 6.12 -8.50 4.32
C VAL A 739 5.72 -8.94 5.72
N LYS A 740 5.38 -7.96 6.56
CA LYS A 740 4.90 -8.19 7.94
C LYS A 740 3.47 -7.68 8.07
N LYS A 741 2.62 -8.45 8.75
CA LYS A 741 1.34 -7.96 9.28
C LYS A 741 1.67 -7.11 10.51
N MET A 742 1.35 -5.82 10.43
CA MET A 742 1.72 -4.83 11.44
C MET A 742 0.58 -4.52 12.42
N GLY A 743 -0.59 -5.15 12.23
CA GLY A 743 -1.79 -5.02 13.06
C GLY A 743 -3.06 -5.01 12.20
N GLU A 744 -4.15 -4.51 12.76
CA GLU A 744 -5.43 -4.29 12.06
C GLU A 744 -6.02 -2.93 12.43
N ILE A 745 -6.70 -2.26 11.49
CA ILE A 745 -7.40 -0.98 11.73
C ILE A 745 -8.92 -1.16 11.64
N GLU A 746 -9.65 -0.64 12.62
CA GLU A 746 -11.11 -0.63 12.69
C GLU A 746 -11.65 0.67 12.06
N LEU A 747 -12.39 0.52 10.95
CA LEU A 747 -12.96 1.64 10.20
C LEU A 747 -14.47 1.45 10.00
N ALA A 748 -15.22 2.52 10.23
CA ALA A 748 -16.64 2.63 9.92
C ALA A 748 -16.83 3.62 8.75
N ILE A 749 -17.42 3.19 7.65
CA ILE A 749 -17.51 4.02 6.43
C ILE A 749 -18.96 4.05 5.92
N ARG A 750 -19.45 5.25 5.58
CA ARG A 750 -20.76 5.47 4.96
C ARG A 750 -20.58 6.32 3.71
N PHE A 751 -21.20 5.90 2.61
CA PHE A 751 -21.27 6.70 1.39
C PHE A 751 -22.73 7.05 1.09
N SER A 752 -23.06 8.33 1.22
CA SER A 752 -24.43 8.84 1.16
C SER A 752 -24.66 9.61 -0.13
N CYS A 753 -25.76 9.34 -0.85
CA CYS A 753 -26.08 10.01 -2.12
C CYS A 753 -27.49 10.60 -2.09
N PRO A 754 -27.68 11.92 -2.30
CA PRO A 754 -29.00 12.54 -2.33
C PRO A 754 -29.79 12.25 -3.62
N SER A 755 -29.11 11.94 -4.74
CA SER A 755 -29.76 11.66 -6.03
C SER A 755 -29.14 10.46 -6.72
N TRP A 756 -29.94 9.40 -6.89
CA TRP A 756 -29.58 8.23 -7.69
C TRP A 756 -29.38 8.57 -9.17
N LEU A 757 -30.14 9.55 -9.72
CA LEU A 757 -30.00 9.97 -11.11
C LEU A 757 -28.65 10.67 -11.37
N ASN A 758 -28.20 11.53 -10.46
CA ASN A 758 -26.90 12.19 -10.56
C ASN A 758 -25.76 11.15 -10.48
N LEU A 759 -25.92 10.15 -9.61
CA LEU A 759 -24.99 9.04 -9.45
C LEU A 759 -24.92 8.17 -10.71
N LEU A 760 -26.06 7.85 -11.32
CA LEU A 760 -26.14 7.11 -12.59
C LEU A 760 -25.53 7.92 -13.75
N GLN A 761 -25.86 9.21 -13.85
CA GLN A 761 -25.30 10.11 -14.85
C GLN A 761 -23.79 10.23 -14.73
N ALA A 762 -23.22 10.23 -13.51
CA ALA A 762 -21.78 10.31 -13.31
C ALA A 762 -21.03 9.25 -14.15
N TYR A 763 -21.55 8.02 -14.23
CA TYR A 763 -20.95 6.92 -15.00
C TYR A 763 -20.84 7.18 -16.51
N THR A 764 -21.71 8.00 -17.11
CA THR A 764 -21.64 8.35 -18.54
C THR A 764 -20.73 9.56 -18.79
N THR A 765 -20.50 10.40 -17.78
CA THR A 765 -19.68 11.62 -17.92
C THR A 765 -18.18 11.32 -17.98
N PRO A 766 -17.41 12.13 -18.74
CA PRO A 766 -15.96 12.06 -18.75
C PRO A 766 -15.39 12.25 -17.34
N LEU A 767 -14.36 11.45 -17.04
CA LEU A 767 -13.67 11.42 -15.75
C LEU A 767 -12.82 12.68 -15.56
N LEU A 768 -12.00 13.02 -16.56
CA LEU A 768 -11.14 14.20 -16.53
C LEU A 768 -11.81 15.42 -17.20
N PRO A 769 -11.31 16.64 -16.95
CA PRO A 769 -11.69 17.85 -17.68
C PRO A 769 -11.36 17.79 -19.18
N ARG A 770 -12.08 18.56 -20.00
CA ARG A 770 -11.95 18.59 -21.47
C ARG A 770 -10.51 18.76 -21.97
N MET A 771 -9.71 19.64 -21.35
CA MET A 771 -8.34 19.92 -21.83
C MET A 771 -7.44 18.67 -21.88
N HIS A 772 -7.65 17.68 -20.99
CA HIS A 772 -6.90 16.42 -21.00
C HIS A 772 -7.15 15.55 -22.24
N TYR A 773 -8.28 15.73 -22.93
CA TYR A 773 -8.62 15.01 -24.16
C TYR A 773 -8.27 15.79 -25.42
N VAL A 774 -8.53 17.10 -25.44
CA VAL A 774 -8.27 17.97 -26.61
C VAL A 774 -6.79 18.30 -26.77
N ARG A 775 -6.07 18.49 -25.67
CA ARG A 775 -4.63 18.82 -25.64
C ARG A 775 -3.92 17.90 -24.62
N PRO A 776 -3.80 16.59 -24.90
CA PRO A 776 -3.19 15.64 -23.97
C PRO A 776 -1.72 15.97 -23.72
N LEU A 777 -1.29 15.84 -22.46
CA LEU A 777 0.12 15.92 -22.08
C LEU A 777 0.79 14.56 -22.32
N GLY A 778 2.05 14.55 -22.75
CA GLY A 778 2.79 13.29 -22.96
C GLY A 778 3.01 12.54 -21.63
N PRO A 779 2.99 11.19 -21.61
CA PRO A 779 3.03 10.42 -20.36
C PRO A 779 4.27 10.72 -19.51
N ALA A 780 5.47 10.74 -20.11
CA ALA A 780 6.70 11.09 -19.40
C ALA A 780 6.67 12.54 -18.83
N GLN A 781 5.96 13.46 -19.48
CA GLN A 781 5.77 14.83 -18.96
C GLN A 781 4.76 14.85 -17.81
N GLN A 782 3.68 14.07 -17.90
CA GLN A 782 2.72 13.90 -16.81
C GLN A 782 3.38 13.35 -15.55
N ASP A 783 4.30 12.39 -15.68
CA ASP A 783 5.02 11.81 -14.54
C ASP A 783 5.94 12.83 -13.85
N VAL A 784 6.70 13.62 -14.63
CA VAL A 784 7.52 14.73 -14.09
C VAL A 784 6.66 15.79 -13.40
N LEU A 785 5.53 16.17 -14.01
CA LEU A 785 4.57 17.12 -13.45
C LEU A 785 3.88 16.57 -12.19
N ARG A 786 3.62 15.26 -12.12
CA ARG A 786 3.08 14.60 -10.92
C ARG A 786 4.09 14.67 -9.78
N HIS A 787 5.35 14.33 -10.03
CA HIS A 787 6.40 14.43 -9.00
C HIS A 787 6.64 15.87 -8.52
N THR A 788 6.52 16.90 -9.38
CA THR A 788 6.61 18.30 -8.92
C THR A 788 5.35 18.75 -8.16
N ALA A 789 4.16 18.33 -8.58
CA ALA A 789 2.91 18.53 -7.83
C ALA A 789 2.98 17.93 -6.41
N MET A 790 3.41 16.67 -6.29
CA MET A 790 3.60 15.99 -5.00
C MET A 790 4.57 16.75 -4.09
N ARG A 791 5.71 17.25 -4.63
CA ARG A 791 6.66 18.05 -3.87
C ARG A 791 6.07 19.38 -3.40
N ALA A 792 5.24 20.03 -4.22
CA ALA A 792 4.56 21.27 -3.82
C ALA A 792 3.53 21.02 -2.71
N VAL A 793 2.77 19.92 -2.78
CA VAL A 793 1.84 19.49 -1.73
C VAL A 793 2.60 19.13 -0.45
N SER A 794 3.65 18.32 -0.51
CA SER A 794 4.44 17.95 0.67
C SER A 794 5.13 19.16 1.32
N ALA A 795 5.66 20.10 0.52
CA ALA A 795 6.25 21.33 1.05
C ALA A 795 5.21 22.23 1.73
N ARG A 796 3.94 22.25 1.27
CA ARG A 796 2.86 23.01 1.92
C ARG A 796 2.42 22.37 3.24
N LEU A 797 2.25 21.04 3.26
CA LEU A 797 1.82 20.28 4.44
C LEU A 797 2.93 20.12 5.50
N ALA A 798 4.21 20.26 5.12
CA ALA A 798 5.31 20.35 6.07
C ALA A 798 5.33 21.68 6.87
N ARG A 799 4.54 22.69 6.44
CA ARG A 799 4.42 24.01 7.11
C ARG A 799 3.09 24.22 7.85
N SER A 800 2.25 23.19 7.95
CA SER A 800 1.03 23.25 8.76
C SER A 800 1.32 22.94 10.23
N GLU A 801 0.35 23.17 11.10
CA GLU A 801 0.41 22.80 12.51
C GLU A 801 -0.73 21.81 12.85
N PRO A 802 -0.43 20.56 13.25
CA PRO A 802 0.88 19.92 13.21
C PRO A 802 1.44 19.76 11.78
N PRO A 803 2.77 19.72 11.61
CA PRO A 803 3.37 19.45 10.31
C PRO A 803 3.19 17.98 9.93
N LEU A 804 2.80 17.73 8.68
CA LEU A 804 2.86 16.40 8.08
C LEU A 804 4.22 16.22 7.41
N GLY A 805 4.96 15.19 7.84
CA GLY A 805 6.27 14.89 7.26
C GLY A 805 6.18 14.60 5.76
N PRO A 806 7.18 14.99 4.95
CA PRO A 806 7.19 14.66 3.52
C PRO A 806 7.10 13.15 3.27
N GLU A 807 7.65 12.31 4.14
CA GLU A 807 7.55 10.85 4.10
C GLU A 807 6.11 10.33 4.20
N VAL A 808 5.28 10.99 5.01
CA VAL A 808 3.86 10.66 5.20
C VAL A 808 3.10 10.97 3.91
N VAL A 809 3.29 12.18 3.38
CA VAL A 809 2.64 12.65 2.15
C VAL A 809 3.05 11.78 0.95
N GLN A 810 4.34 11.45 0.82
CA GLN A 810 4.86 10.61 -0.26
C GLN A 810 4.32 9.17 -0.20
N TYR A 811 4.13 8.62 1.01
CA TYR A 811 3.59 7.26 1.18
C TYR A 811 2.08 7.15 0.90
N LEU A 812 1.28 8.20 1.15
CA LEU A 812 -0.14 8.21 0.74
C LEU A 812 -0.32 8.39 -0.77
N LEU A 813 0.48 9.26 -1.41
CA LEU A 813 0.33 9.62 -2.82
C LEU A 813 1.05 8.67 -3.81
N ASP A 814 1.75 7.65 -3.31
CA ASP A 814 2.63 6.74 -4.07
C ASP A 814 3.61 7.46 -5.01
N THR A 815 4.63 8.10 -4.45
CA THR A 815 5.80 8.53 -5.26
C THR A 815 6.41 7.35 -6.00
N ASP A 816 6.52 6.22 -5.31
CA ASP A 816 7.35 5.10 -5.74
C ASP A 816 6.61 4.15 -6.71
N ALA A 817 5.39 4.49 -7.14
CA ALA A 817 4.61 3.71 -8.11
C ALA A 817 5.30 3.59 -9.48
N HIS A 818 6.08 4.60 -9.89
CA HIS A 818 6.86 4.58 -11.14
C HIS A 818 8.23 3.91 -10.99
N VAL A 819 8.67 3.60 -9.77
CA VAL A 819 9.93 2.87 -9.55
C VAL A 819 9.72 1.43 -10.03
N TRP A 820 10.53 1.03 -11.01
CA TRP A 820 10.53 -0.31 -11.56
C TRP A 820 10.78 -1.34 -10.47
N SER A 821 10.07 -2.46 -10.51
CA SER A 821 10.18 -3.50 -9.48
C SER A 821 9.80 -4.88 -10.02
N MET A 822 10.64 -5.87 -9.72
CA MET A 822 10.48 -7.24 -10.21
C MET A 822 9.23 -7.91 -9.62
N ARG A 823 8.95 -7.73 -8.32
CA ARG A 823 7.74 -8.22 -7.65
C ARG A 823 6.47 -7.63 -8.27
N ARG A 824 6.36 -6.30 -8.42
CA ARG A 824 5.19 -5.66 -9.04
C ARG A 824 5.00 -6.09 -10.49
N SER A 825 6.09 -6.31 -11.24
CA SER A 825 6.03 -6.88 -12.59
C SER A 825 5.45 -8.30 -12.61
N LYS A 826 5.88 -9.18 -11.70
CA LYS A 826 5.29 -10.54 -11.53
C LYS A 826 3.82 -10.48 -11.12
N ALA A 827 3.47 -9.63 -10.15
CA ALA A 827 2.09 -9.45 -9.70
C ALA A 827 1.18 -9.01 -10.86
N ASN A 828 1.60 -8.03 -11.67
CA ASN A 828 0.88 -7.60 -12.87
C ASN A 828 0.77 -8.72 -13.92
N TRP A 829 1.83 -9.50 -14.13
CA TRP A 829 1.79 -10.68 -15.02
C TRP A 829 0.75 -11.71 -14.56
N PHE A 830 0.75 -12.08 -13.28
CA PHE A 830 -0.24 -13.02 -12.74
C PHE A 830 -1.67 -12.47 -12.79
N ARG A 831 -1.86 -11.14 -12.69
CA ARG A 831 -3.16 -10.49 -12.94
C ARG A 831 -3.60 -10.63 -14.39
N VAL A 832 -2.71 -10.44 -15.38
CA VAL A 832 -3.01 -10.71 -16.80
C VAL A 832 -3.44 -12.17 -16.97
N VAL A 833 -2.64 -13.14 -16.50
CA VAL A 833 -2.95 -14.57 -16.59
C VAL A 833 -4.28 -14.90 -15.89
N GLY A 834 -4.53 -14.31 -14.72
CA GLY A 834 -5.79 -14.43 -13.98
C GLY A 834 -7.00 -13.91 -14.77
N SER A 835 -6.88 -12.78 -15.45
CA SER A 835 -7.93 -12.26 -16.34
C SER A 835 -8.22 -13.18 -17.54
N LEU A 836 -7.19 -13.85 -18.07
CA LEU A 836 -7.30 -14.83 -19.16
C LEU A 836 -7.81 -16.21 -18.70
N SER A 837 -7.85 -16.49 -17.40
CA SER A 837 -8.32 -17.78 -16.86
C SER A 837 -9.76 -18.12 -17.27
N GLY A 838 -10.62 -17.09 -17.45
CA GLY A 838 -11.96 -17.25 -17.99
C GLY A 838 -11.97 -17.79 -19.43
N LEU A 839 -11.10 -17.27 -20.29
CA LEU A 839 -10.93 -17.78 -21.66
C LEU A 839 -10.33 -19.19 -21.66
N ALA A 840 -9.39 -19.49 -20.75
CA ALA A 840 -8.85 -20.84 -20.59
C ALA A 840 -9.90 -21.85 -20.11
N ASN A 841 -10.85 -21.45 -19.25
CA ASN A 841 -12.01 -22.26 -18.88
C ASN A 841 -12.92 -22.53 -20.08
N VAL A 842 -13.24 -21.51 -20.89
CA VAL A 842 -14.06 -21.67 -22.11
C VAL A 842 -13.35 -22.55 -23.15
N ALA A 843 -12.04 -22.39 -23.33
CA ALA A 843 -11.25 -23.22 -24.23
C ALA A 843 -11.20 -24.70 -23.78
N ARG A 844 -11.06 -24.95 -22.47
CA ARG A 844 -11.15 -26.31 -21.89
C ARG A 844 -12.55 -26.91 -22.04
N TRP A 845 -13.61 -26.12 -21.82
CA TRP A 845 -14.98 -26.56 -22.07
C TRP A 845 -15.22 -26.89 -23.55
N ALA A 846 -14.80 -26.02 -24.48
CA ALA A 846 -14.90 -26.26 -25.91
C ALA A 846 -14.07 -27.47 -26.37
N HIS A 847 -12.91 -27.72 -25.75
CA HIS A 847 -12.16 -28.96 -25.95
C HIS A 847 -12.93 -30.19 -25.46
N GLY A 848 -13.55 -30.13 -24.28
CA GLY A 848 -14.44 -31.18 -23.76
C GLY A 848 -15.67 -31.45 -24.64
N VAL A 849 -16.22 -30.41 -25.27
CA VAL A 849 -17.27 -30.53 -26.29
C VAL A 849 -16.74 -31.21 -27.56
N ARG A 850 -15.53 -30.86 -28.00
CA ARG A 850 -14.88 -31.51 -29.16
C ARG A 850 -14.51 -32.97 -28.90
N THR A 851 -14.11 -33.33 -27.67
CA THR A 851 -13.75 -34.70 -27.29
C THR A 851 -14.93 -35.55 -26.83
N TRP A 852 -16.17 -35.03 -26.89
CA TRP A 852 -17.39 -35.75 -26.48
C TRP A 852 -17.38 -36.25 -25.03
N ALA A 853 -16.67 -35.57 -24.13
CA ALA A 853 -16.57 -35.95 -22.71
C ALA A 853 -17.95 -36.02 -22.01
N HIS A 854 -18.93 -35.23 -22.48
CA HIS A 854 -20.31 -35.24 -22.00
C HIS A 854 -21.30 -35.25 -23.18
N PRO A 855 -21.68 -36.44 -23.69
CA PRO A 855 -22.54 -36.60 -24.88
C PRO A 855 -23.85 -35.80 -24.91
N PRO A 856 -24.64 -35.63 -23.82
CA PRO A 856 -25.86 -34.82 -23.90
C PRO A 856 -25.58 -33.33 -24.14
N THR A 857 -24.47 -32.80 -23.59
CA THR A 857 -24.11 -31.39 -23.77
C THR A 857 -23.55 -31.13 -25.17
N THR A 858 -22.86 -32.10 -25.79
CA THR A 858 -22.38 -31.95 -27.17
C THR A 858 -23.54 -31.97 -28.15
N VAL A 859 -24.51 -32.87 -27.99
CA VAL A 859 -25.73 -32.90 -28.82
C VAL A 859 -26.50 -31.57 -28.72
N LEU A 860 -26.65 -31.02 -27.50
CA LEU A 860 -27.28 -29.71 -27.29
C LEU A 860 -26.51 -28.58 -27.99
N VAL A 861 -25.18 -28.56 -27.93
CA VAL A 861 -24.35 -27.56 -28.62
C VAL A 861 -24.46 -27.69 -30.15
N HIS A 862 -24.55 -28.90 -30.70
CA HIS A 862 -24.77 -29.09 -32.14
C HIS A 862 -26.18 -28.62 -32.57
N ALA A 863 -27.22 -28.92 -31.79
CA ALA A 863 -28.57 -28.42 -32.04
C ALA A 863 -28.63 -26.87 -32.00
N LEU A 864 -27.95 -26.26 -31.02
CA LEU A 864 -27.83 -24.81 -30.91
C LEU A 864 -27.03 -24.20 -32.07
N LEU A 865 -25.95 -24.86 -32.53
CA LEU A 865 -25.18 -24.45 -33.71
C LEU A 865 -26.04 -24.48 -34.99
N VAL A 866 -26.84 -25.53 -35.19
CA VAL A 866 -27.80 -25.61 -36.31
C VAL A 866 -28.83 -24.49 -36.22
N ALA A 867 -29.41 -24.23 -35.05
CA ALA A 867 -30.35 -23.12 -34.85
C ALA A 867 -29.72 -21.74 -35.14
N VAL A 868 -28.46 -21.53 -34.74
CA VAL A 868 -27.68 -20.31 -35.02
C VAL A 868 -27.45 -20.11 -36.52
N ILE A 869 -27.16 -21.17 -37.27
CA ILE A 869 -26.96 -21.12 -38.73
C ILE A 869 -28.28 -20.85 -39.46
N LEU A 870 -29.38 -21.46 -39.02
CA LEU A 870 -30.71 -21.28 -39.63
C LEU A 870 -31.33 -19.91 -39.32
N CYS A 871 -31.05 -19.33 -38.14
CA CYS A 871 -31.64 -18.09 -37.67
C CYS A 871 -30.58 -17.02 -37.31
N PRO A 872 -29.80 -16.50 -38.28
CA PRO A 872 -28.70 -15.57 -38.00
C PRO A 872 -29.16 -14.25 -37.35
N HIS A 873 -30.41 -13.85 -37.55
CA HIS A 873 -31.00 -12.68 -36.90
C HIS A 873 -31.17 -12.85 -35.37
N MET A 874 -31.28 -14.09 -34.87
CA MET A 874 -31.46 -14.38 -33.44
C MET A 874 -30.14 -14.44 -32.64
N ILE A 875 -28.98 -14.37 -33.31
CA ILE A 875 -27.65 -14.50 -32.65
C ILE A 875 -27.42 -13.37 -31.65
N LEU A 876 -27.59 -12.11 -32.06
CA LEU A 876 -27.35 -10.97 -31.18
C LEU A 876 -28.36 -10.88 -30.01
N PRO A 877 -29.69 -11.05 -30.23
CA PRO A 877 -30.66 -11.14 -29.13
C PRO A 877 -30.31 -12.23 -28.12
N THR A 878 -30.08 -13.47 -28.57
CA THR A 878 -29.82 -14.60 -27.67
C THR A 878 -28.50 -14.46 -26.91
N LEU A 879 -27.45 -13.93 -27.53
CA LEU A 879 -26.18 -13.64 -26.86
C LEU A 879 -26.35 -12.59 -25.75
N SER A 880 -27.06 -11.48 -26.04
CA SER A 880 -27.30 -10.42 -25.05
C SER A 880 -28.23 -10.85 -23.91
N LEU A 881 -29.25 -11.66 -24.20
CA LEU A 881 -30.10 -12.28 -23.18
C LEU A 881 -29.32 -13.27 -22.31
N TYR A 882 -28.45 -14.09 -22.90
CA TYR A 882 -27.58 -15.01 -22.17
C TYR A 882 -26.61 -14.26 -21.24
N LEU A 883 -26.00 -13.16 -21.70
CA LEU A 883 -25.19 -12.28 -20.86
C LEU A 883 -25.99 -11.69 -19.69
N PHE A 884 -27.22 -11.22 -19.93
CA PHE A 884 -28.12 -10.75 -18.87
C PHE A 884 -28.40 -11.84 -17.83
N LEU A 885 -28.77 -13.06 -18.25
CA LEU A 885 -29.04 -14.19 -17.36
C LEU A 885 -27.80 -14.60 -16.54
N VAL A 886 -26.61 -14.63 -17.15
CA VAL A 886 -25.35 -14.92 -16.44
C VAL A 886 -25.04 -13.83 -15.40
N VAL A 887 -25.26 -12.55 -15.73
CA VAL A 887 -25.06 -11.45 -14.79
C VAL A 887 -26.05 -11.56 -13.63
N VAL A 888 -27.35 -11.77 -13.89
CA VAL A 888 -28.38 -11.95 -12.84
C VAL A 888 -28.07 -13.18 -11.97
N TRP A 889 -27.63 -14.30 -12.54
CA TRP A 889 -27.23 -15.48 -11.78
C TRP A 889 -26.08 -15.18 -10.81
N ARG A 890 -25.05 -14.47 -11.29
CA ARG A 890 -23.87 -14.09 -10.49
C ARG A 890 -24.16 -13.09 -9.36
N TYR A 891 -25.32 -12.41 -9.37
CA TYR A 891 -25.74 -11.53 -8.27
C TYR A 891 -25.80 -12.25 -6.91
N ARG A 892 -26.09 -13.56 -6.91
CA ARG A 892 -26.10 -14.41 -5.70
C ARG A 892 -24.71 -14.57 -5.07
N ALA A 893 -23.65 -14.51 -5.87
CA ALA A 893 -22.26 -14.68 -5.45
C ALA A 893 -21.51 -13.33 -5.33
N ARG A 894 -22.23 -12.20 -5.18
CA ARG A 894 -21.61 -10.88 -5.11
C ARG A 894 -20.77 -10.70 -3.83
N PRO A 895 -19.61 -10.02 -3.90
CA PRO A 895 -18.91 -9.53 -2.71
C PRO A 895 -19.84 -8.62 -1.90
N ARG A 896 -19.93 -8.82 -0.59
CA ARG A 896 -20.78 -8.01 0.31
C ARG A 896 -20.02 -6.94 1.09
N GLU A 897 -18.70 -7.00 1.09
CA GLU A 897 -17.80 -6.18 1.90
C GLU A 897 -16.68 -5.57 1.05
N PRO A 898 -16.26 -4.32 1.35
CA PRO A 898 -15.11 -3.69 0.72
C PRO A 898 -13.82 -4.43 1.09
N ALA A 899 -13.17 -5.04 0.10
CA ALA A 899 -11.95 -5.81 0.32
C ALA A 899 -10.71 -4.91 0.44
N GLY A 900 -9.96 -5.06 1.55
CA GLY A 900 -8.71 -4.34 1.78
C GLY A 900 -7.54 -4.76 0.86
N MET A 901 -6.34 -4.25 1.17
CA MET A 901 -5.08 -4.64 0.52
C MET A 901 -4.86 -6.15 0.55
N ASP A 902 -4.32 -6.70 -0.53
CA ASP A 902 -4.24 -8.14 -0.74
C ASP A 902 -2.77 -8.58 -0.93
N PRO A 903 -2.16 -9.26 0.06
CA PRO A 903 -0.76 -9.71 -0.03
C PRO A 903 -0.58 -10.77 -1.12
N LYS A 904 -1.53 -11.72 -1.25
CA LYS A 904 -1.51 -12.78 -2.27
C LYS A 904 -1.53 -12.17 -3.67
N LEU A 905 -2.39 -11.19 -3.94
CA LEU A 905 -2.43 -10.43 -5.20
C LEU A 905 -1.15 -9.63 -5.47
N SER A 906 -0.59 -9.03 -4.43
CA SER A 906 0.67 -8.27 -4.47
C SER A 906 1.92 -9.17 -4.64
N HIS A 907 1.71 -10.48 -4.75
CA HIS A 907 2.70 -11.55 -4.87
C HIS A 907 3.78 -11.47 -3.78
N THR A 908 3.41 -11.17 -2.54
CA THR A 908 4.36 -10.94 -1.44
C THR A 908 5.04 -12.22 -0.93
N ASP A 909 4.37 -13.35 -1.09
CA ASP A 909 4.72 -14.60 -0.41
C ASP A 909 5.77 -15.43 -1.19
N GLY A 910 6.00 -15.09 -2.46
CA GLY A 910 6.94 -15.76 -3.38
C GLY A 910 8.21 -14.99 -3.69
N VAL A 911 8.52 -13.92 -2.95
CA VAL A 911 9.57 -12.95 -3.30
C VAL A 911 10.89 -13.29 -2.60
N ALA A 912 12.00 -13.25 -3.34
CA ALA A 912 13.32 -13.36 -2.75
C ALA A 912 13.71 -12.05 -2.02
N PRO A 913 14.44 -12.10 -0.89
CA PRO A 913 14.87 -10.89 -0.18
C PRO A 913 15.72 -9.95 -1.07
N ASP A 914 16.50 -10.52 -2.00
CA ASP A 914 17.28 -9.77 -2.99
C ASP A 914 16.41 -8.91 -3.93
N GLU A 915 15.14 -9.29 -4.18
CA GLU A 915 14.17 -8.54 -4.98
C GLU A 915 13.44 -7.47 -4.14
N LEU A 916 13.28 -7.64 -2.82
CA LEU A 916 12.83 -6.55 -1.94
C LEU A 916 13.92 -5.50 -1.74
N ASP A 917 15.18 -5.94 -1.60
CA ASP A 917 16.33 -5.05 -1.48
C ASP A 917 16.52 -4.15 -2.73
N GLU A 918 16.01 -4.57 -3.90
CA GLU A 918 15.90 -3.74 -5.11
C GLU A 918 14.83 -2.63 -4.99
N GLU A 919 13.69 -2.89 -4.33
CA GLU A 919 12.62 -1.88 -4.16
C GLU A 919 12.99 -0.77 -3.16
N PHE A 920 13.90 -1.06 -2.22
CA PHE A 920 14.33 -0.13 -1.17
C PHE A 920 15.71 0.50 -1.44
N ASP A 921 16.37 0.18 -2.56
CA ASP A 921 17.63 0.82 -2.94
C ASP A 921 17.38 2.22 -3.51
N GLY A 922 18.16 3.19 -3.04
CA GLY A 922 18.03 4.59 -3.45
C GLY A 922 18.57 4.86 -4.84
N PHE A 923 18.37 6.09 -5.31
CA PHE A 923 19.12 6.63 -6.45
C PHE A 923 19.95 7.85 -5.99
N PRO A 924 21.29 7.82 -6.10
CA PRO A 924 22.14 6.71 -6.55
C PRO A 924 22.08 5.49 -5.61
N SER A 925 22.35 4.30 -6.17
CA SER A 925 22.36 3.02 -5.43
C SER A 925 23.42 3.03 -4.33
N SER A 926 23.07 2.49 -3.16
CA SER A 926 24.01 2.32 -2.05
C SER A 926 24.81 1.00 -2.13
N ARG A 927 24.66 0.23 -3.21
CA ARG A 927 25.17 -1.14 -3.33
C ARG A 927 26.42 -1.23 -4.20
N ALA A 928 27.24 -2.23 -3.91
CA ALA A 928 28.49 -2.49 -4.64
C ALA A 928 28.23 -2.72 -6.15
N ALA A 929 29.18 -2.27 -6.98
CA ALA A 929 29.05 -2.25 -8.43
C ALA A 929 28.72 -3.63 -9.05
N ASP A 930 29.20 -4.73 -8.46
CA ASP A 930 28.88 -6.09 -8.92
C ASP A 930 27.39 -6.44 -8.76
N VAL A 931 26.77 -5.99 -7.66
CA VAL A 931 25.32 -6.16 -7.43
C VAL A 931 24.54 -5.30 -8.41
N VAL A 932 24.98 -4.06 -8.65
CA VAL A 932 24.37 -3.15 -9.63
C VAL A 932 24.49 -3.71 -11.05
N ARG A 933 25.62 -4.33 -11.41
CA ARG A 933 25.81 -4.99 -12.71
C ARG A 933 24.90 -6.21 -12.87
N MET A 934 24.81 -7.06 -11.85
CA MET A 934 23.91 -8.22 -11.85
C MET A 934 22.42 -7.81 -11.91
N ARG A 935 22.06 -6.70 -11.27
CA ARG A 935 20.75 -6.03 -11.41
C ARG A 935 20.54 -5.51 -12.83
N TYR A 936 21.52 -4.83 -13.42
CA TYR A 936 21.48 -4.28 -14.77
C TYR A 936 21.35 -5.36 -15.85
N ASP A 937 22.05 -6.49 -15.72
CA ASP A 937 21.96 -7.57 -16.70
C ASP A 937 20.57 -8.27 -16.64
N ARG A 938 19.99 -8.41 -15.43
CA ARG A 938 18.58 -8.85 -15.25
C ARG A 938 17.59 -7.83 -15.82
N LEU A 939 17.83 -6.54 -15.61
CA LEU A 939 17.05 -5.43 -16.17
C LEU A 939 17.08 -5.47 -17.70
N ARG A 940 18.27 -5.62 -18.31
CA ARG A 940 18.47 -5.63 -19.77
C ARG A 940 17.75 -6.79 -20.47
N ALA A 941 17.46 -7.88 -19.75
CA ALA A 941 16.67 -9.00 -20.25
C ALA A 941 15.13 -8.78 -20.22
N LEU A 942 14.62 -7.74 -19.53
CA LEU A 942 13.20 -7.62 -19.18
C LEU A 942 12.58 -6.22 -19.31
N ALA A 943 13.39 -5.15 -19.27
CA ALA A 943 12.91 -3.88 -18.73
C ALA A 943 12.31 -2.86 -19.70
N GLY A 944 11.62 -1.89 -19.09
CA GLY A 944 11.16 -0.67 -19.73
C GLY A 944 9.67 -0.71 -20.00
N ARG A 945 9.29 -1.03 -21.22
CA ARG A 945 7.91 -0.81 -21.71
C ARG A 945 6.90 -1.86 -21.25
N ALA A 946 7.34 -3.02 -20.78
CA ALA A 946 6.44 -4.12 -20.43
C ALA A 946 5.67 -3.89 -19.10
N GLN A 947 6.28 -3.33 -18.04
CA GLN A 947 5.66 -3.31 -16.70
C GLN A 947 4.36 -2.48 -16.65
N THR A 948 4.37 -1.27 -17.21
CA THR A 948 3.20 -0.39 -17.24
C THR A 948 2.13 -0.92 -18.20
N LEU A 949 2.54 -1.31 -19.41
CA LEU A 949 1.61 -1.89 -20.40
C LEU A 949 0.97 -3.20 -19.92
N LEU A 950 1.69 -4.07 -19.20
CA LEU A 950 1.12 -5.27 -18.56
C LEU A 950 0.13 -4.88 -17.45
N GLY A 951 0.43 -3.85 -16.66
CA GLY A 951 -0.48 -3.29 -15.66
C GLY A 951 -1.77 -2.73 -16.29
N ASP A 952 -1.66 -2.02 -17.40
CA ASP A 952 -2.78 -1.45 -18.14
C ASP A 952 -3.63 -2.51 -18.84
N VAL A 953 -3.00 -3.53 -19.44
CA VAL A 953 -3.68 -4.70 -20.03
C VAL A 953 -4.39 -5.52 -18.95
N ALA A 954 -3.74 -5.77 -17.80
CA ALA A 954 -4.37 -6.38 -16.64
C ALA A 954 -5.58 -5.58 -16.17
N ALA A 955 -5.44 -4.25 -16.05
CA ALA A 955 -6.53 -3.37 -15.64
C ALA A 955 -7.70 -3.39 -16.64
N GLN A 956 -7.46 -3.43 -17.96
CA GLN A 956 -8.55 -3.57 -18.93
C GLN A 956 -9.22 -4.96 -18.83
N GLY A 957 -8.46 -6.05 -18.70
CA GLY A 957 -9.00 -7.40 -18.53
C GLY A 957 -9.83 -7.54 -17.25
N GLU A 958 -9.37 -6.94 -16.15
CA GLU A 958 -10.11 -6.86 -14.89
C GLU A 958 -11.38 -6.02 -14.99
N ARG A 959 -11.37 -4.92 -15.76
CA ARG A 959 -12.58 -4.12 -16.04
C ARG A 959 -13.61 -4.91 -16.85
N VAL A 960 -13.19 -5.70 -17.83
CA VAL A 960 -14.10 -6.63 -18.54
C VAL A 960 -14.68 -7.67 -17.57
N ALA A 961 -13.87 -8.21 -16.65
CA ALA A 961 -14.36 -9.11 -15.61
C ALA A 961 -15.25 -8.41 -14.55
N ALA A 962 -15.05 -7.10 -14.32
CA ALA A 962 -15.84 -6.29 -13.40
C ALA A 962 -17.31 -6.21 -13.82
N LEU A 963 -17.58 -6.11 -15.14
CA LEU A 963 -18.93 -6.13 -15.72
C LEU A 963 -19.79 -7.32 -15.28
N MET A 964 -19.17 -8.45 -14.95
CA MET A 964 -19.86 -9.71 -14.62
C MET A 964 -19.60 -10.20 -13.19
N SER A 965 -18.97 -9.40 -12.32
CA SER A 965 -18.58 -9.83 -10.96
C SER A 965 -19.23 -9.05 -9.83
N TRP A 966 -20.13 -8.09 -10.13
CA TRP A 966 -20.87 -7.32 -9.12
C TRP A 966 -20.00 -6.57 -8.08
N ARG A 967 -18.71 -6.35 -8.39
CA ARG A 967 -17.78 -5.57 -7.54
C ARG A 967 -18.20 -4.10 -7.43
N ASP A 968 -18.70 -3.55 -8.52
CA ASP A 968 -19.51 -2.34 -8.51
C ASP A 968 -20.95 -2.78 -8.82
N PRO A 969 -21.86 -2.78 -7.82
CA PRO A 969 -23.22 -3.26 -8.01
C PRO A 969 -24.03 -2.35 -8.93
N ARG A 970 -23.65 -1.07 -9.02
CA ARG A 970 -24.34 -0.05 -9.82
C ARG A 970 -23.94 -0.20 -11.29
N ALA A 971 -22.64 -0.25 -11.58
CA ALA A 971 -22.14 -0.48 -12.92
C ALA A 971 -22.58 -1.84 -13.49
N THR A 972 -22.54 -2.90 -12.67
CA THR A 972 -23.03 -4.23 -13.10
C THR A 972 -24.55 -4.21 -13.35
N GLY A 973 -25.33 -3.51 -12.50
CA GLY A 973 -26.77 -3.33 -12.71
C GLY A 973 -27.10 -2.55 -14.00
N ILE A 974 -26.38 -1.46 -14.26
CA ILE A 974 -26.48 -0.69 -15.51
C ILE A 974 -26.17 -1.59 -16.72
N PHE A 975 -25.09 -2.37 -16.64
CA PHE A 975 -24.71 -3.31 -17.70
C PHE A 975 -25.78 -4.39 -17.94
N ALA A 976 -26.39 -4.94 -16.88
CA ALA A 976 -27.49 -5.89 -17.00
C ALA A 976 -28.70 -5.28 -17.73
N VAL A 977 -29.11 -4.06 -17.35
CA VAL A 977 -30.20 -3.34 -18.04
C VAL A 977 -29.85 -3.05 -19.50
N LEU A 978 -28.61 -2.64 -19.78
CA LEU A 978 -28.14 -2.44 -21.16
C LEU A 978 -28.13 -3.75 -21.98
N CYS A 979 -27.78 -4.89 -21.40
CA CYS A 979 -27.88 -6.19 -22.06
C CYS A 979 -29.33 -6.57 -22.37
N LEU A 980 -30.26 -6.33 -21.45
CA LEU A 980 -31.69 -6.57 -21.66
C LEU A 980 -32.26 -5.67 -22.76
N LEU A 981 -31.96 -4.37 -22.72
CA LEU A 981 -32.36 -3.41 -23.76
C LEU A 981 -31.74 -3.75 -25.12
N ALA A 982 -30.47 -4.14 -25.16
CA ALA A 982 -29.81 -4.59 -26.39
C ALA A 982 -30.50 -5.84 -26.96
N SER A 983 -30.93 -6.79 -26.12
CA SER A 983 -31.68 -7.96 -26.57
C SER A 983 -33.00 -7.58 -27.23
N LEU A 984 -33.75 -6.64 -26.65
CA LEU A 984 -35.01 -6.14 -27.22
C LEU A 984 -34.77 -5.38 -28.53
N VAL A 985 -33.76 -4.50 -28.57
CA VAL A 985 -33.41 -3.73 -29.77
C VAL A 985 -32.96 -4.64 -30.91
N PHE A 986 -32.08 -5.62 -30.65
CA PHE A 986 -31.62 -6.55 -31.69
C PHE A 986 -32.70 -7.53 -32.15
N TYR A 987 -33.74 -7.77 -31.33
CA TYR A 987 -34.88 -8.59 -31.71
C TYR A 987 -35.81 -7.86 -32.68
N VAL A 988 -36.01 -6.55 -32.46
CA VAL A 988 -36.88 -5.71 -33.31
C VAL A 988 -36.15 -5.16 -34.54
N VAL A 989 -34.85 -4.84 -34.44
CA VAL A 989 -34.08 -4.16 -35.49
C VAL A 989 -33.28 -5.17 -36.33
N PRO A 990 -33.52 -5.28 -37.65
CA PRO A 990 -32.73 -6.15 -38.51
C PRO A 990 -31.24 -5.78 -38.51
N PHE A 991 -30.36 -6.79 -38.39
CA PHE A 991 -28.90 -6.62 -38.37
C PHE A 991 -28.35 -5.75 -39.52
N LYS A 992 -28.93 -5.84 -40.72
CA LYS A 992 -28.56 -5.02 -41.89
C LYS A 992 -28.72 -3.50 -41.61
N LEU A 993 -29.80 -3.11 -40.93
CA LEU A 993 -30.06 -1.71 -40.59
C LEU A 993 -29.08 -1.22 -39.52
N LEU A 994 -28.73 -2.06 -38.54
CA LEU A 994 -27.72 -1.76 -37.54
C LEU A 994 -26.36 -1.49 -38.17
N VAL A 995 -25.89 -2.36 -39.08
CA VAL A 995 -24.61 -2.18 -39.79
C VAL A 995 -24.62 -0.89 -40.62
N LEU A 996 -25.74 -0.58 -41.28
CA LEU A 996 -25.91 0.66 -42.05
C LEU A 996 -25.83 1.91 -41.16
N VAL A 997 -26.57 1.95 -40.04
CA VAL A 997 -26.52 3.06 -39.08
C VAL A 997 -25.13 3.21 -38.45
N MET A 998 -24.49 2.09 -38.08
CA MET A 998 -23.13 2.08 -37.54
C MET A 998 -22.11 2.61 -38.56
N GLY A 999 -22.25 2.24 -39.84
CA GLY A 999 -21.44 2.74 -40.95
C GLY A 999 -21.58 4.25 -41.14
N PHE A 1000 -22.81 4.76 -41.20
CA PHE A 1000 -23.05 6.21 -41.28
C PHE A 1000 -22.53 6.97 -40.04
N TYR A 1001 -22.69 6.40 -38.84
CA TYR A 1001 -22.16 7.01 -37.61
C TYR A 1001 -20.62 7.04 -37.58
N TYR A 1002 -19.95 6.01 -38.09
CA TYR A 1002 -18.48 5.95 -38.20
C TYR A 1002 -17.96 6.93 -39.27
N LEU A 1003 -18.61 6.96 -40.44
CA LEU A 1003 -18.24 7.83 -41.57
C LEU A 1003 -18.70 9.29 -41.40
N ARG A 1004 -19.37 9.64 -40.29
CA ARG A 1004 -19.89 11.00 -40.05
C ARG A 1004 -18.80 12.07 -40.20
N HIS A 1005 -19.19 13.20 -40.79
CA HIS A 1005 -18.29 14.32 -41.07
C HIS A 1005 -17.58 14.81 -39.80
N PRO A 1006 -16.30 15.23 -39.83
CA PRO A 1006 -15.54 15.62 -38.64
C PRO A 1006 -16.22 16.66 -37.73
N ARG A 1007 -17.01 17.60 -38.29
CA ARG A 1007 -17.80 18.58 -37.51
C ARG A 1007 -18.84 17.96 -36.57
N PHE A 1008 -19.24 16.70 -36.79
CA PHE A 1008 -20.17 15.95 -35.93
C PHE A 1008 -19.46 14.89 -35.08
N ARG A 1009 -18.12 14.91 -35.03
CA ARG A 1009 -17.34 14.06 -34.13
C ARG A 1009 -17.02 14.89 -32.89
N ASP A 1010 -17.58 14.48 -31.74
CA ASP A 1010 -17.21 15.10 -30.47
C ASP A 1010 -15.75 14.84 -30.14
N ASP A 1011 -15.04 15.86 -29.66
CA ASP A 1011 -13.66 15.74 -29.14
C ASP A 1011 -13.59 14.92 -27.83
N MET A 1012 -14.75 14.55 -27.27
CA MET A 1012 -14.88 13.92 -25.97
C MET A 1012 -15.09 12.40 -26.09
N PRO A 1013 -14.59 11.61 -25.13
CA PRO A 1013 -14.83 10.17 -25.07
C PRO A 1013 -16.33 9.83 -24.99
N SER A 1014 -16.74 8.79 -25.71
CA SER A 1014 -18.13 8.29 -25.69
C SER A 1014 -18.57 7.84 -24.30
N ALA A 1015 -19.88 7.92 -24.02
CA ALA A 1015 -20.46 7.47 -22.76
C ALA A 1015 -20.10 6.01 -22.42
N SER A 1016 -20.05 5.12 -23.42
CA SER A 1016 -19.63 3.72 -23.27
C SER A 1016 -18.16 3.57 -22.85
N PHE A 1017 -17.27 4.42 -23.36
CA PHE A 1017 -15.86 4.41 -23.00
C PHE A 1017 -15.61 5.04 -21.62
N ASN A 1018 -16.38 6.07 -21.25
CA ASN A 1018 -16.37 6.64 -19.91
C ASN A 1018 -16.84 5.61 -18.87
N PHE A 1019 -17.96 4.93 -19.13
CA PHE A 1019 -18.47 3.83 -18.32
C PHE A 1019 -17.41 2.73 -18.13
N PHE A 1020 -16.77 2.28 -19.22
CA PHE A 1020 -15.74 1.24 -19.13
C PHE A 1020 -14.50 1.67 -18.33
N ARG A 1021 -14.02 2.91 -18.50
CA ARG A 1021 -12.86 3.44 -17.73
C ARG A 1021 -13.12 3.54 -16.22
N ARG A 1022 -14.39 3.68 -15.82
CA ARG A 1022 -14.85 3.83 -14.43
C ARG A 1022 -14.94 2.53 -13.64
N LEU A 1023 -14.95 1.39 -14.33
CA LEU A 1023 -15.04 0.06 -13.71
C LEU A 1023 -13.85 -0.24 -12.77
N PRO A 1024 -14.07 -0.99 -11.68
CA PRO A 1024 -13.03 -1.31 -10.69
C PRO A 1024 -11.96 -2.25 -11.25
N SER A 1025 -10.71 -1.84 -11.13
CA SER A 1025 -9.51 -2.67 -11.32
C SER A 1025 -8.94 -3.10 -9.97
N LEU A 1026 -8.20 -4.21 -9.93
CA LEU A 1026 -7.52 -4.71 -8.72
C LEU A 1026 -6.23 -3.97 -8.39
N SER A 1027 -5.83 -3.00 -9.22
CA SER A 1027 -4.70 -2.09 -9.01
C SER A 1027 -4.64 -1.50 -7.59
N ASP A 1028 -5.79 -1.16 -7.05
CA ASP A 1028 -5.91 -0.38 -5.80
C ASP A 1028 -5.64 -1.25 -4.56
N ARG A 1029 -5.61 -2.59 -4.73
CA ARG A 1029 -5.37 -3.59 -3.68
C ARG A 1029 -3.90 -4.06 -3.66
N ILE A 1030 -3.02 -3.45 -4.45
CA ILE A 1030 -1.58 -3.76 -4.53
C ILE A 1030 -0.76 -2.89 -3.57
N LEU A 1031 0.22 -3.53 -2.91
CA LEU A 1031 1.20 -2.94 -1.99
C LEU A 1031 2.44 -2.34 -2.69
#